data_AF-A0A3D1AC43-F1
#
_entry.id   AF-A0A3D1AC43-F1
#
_cell.length_a   1.000
_cell.length_b   1.000
_cell.length_c   1.000
_cell.angle_alpha   90.00
_cell.angle_beta   90.00
_cell.angle_gamma   90.00
#
_symmetry.space_group_name_H-M   'P 1'
#
loop_
_entity.id
_entity.type
_entity.pdbx_description
1 polymer ?
#
loop_
_entity_poly.entity_id
_entity_poly.type
_entity_poly.pdbx_seq_one_letter_code
_entity_poly.pdbx_strand_id
1 'polypeptide(L)'
;MILKKILHVIAIIWGFIQTTEAIGTMTSVYLNPVGGNDTNAGTLTYPVQSWDKALQLAADNATIYLAWGAVPVTSGVTVIDGNQYGAVNITVSQNPGYTGGLFAIADGATGTFSNITLKGSGSAHALITINSGGTLTIGSSVGMADGVIAMDGRANPINLTAPPSAGVNFPILTTYQNATDEGRAIVNAGSVSNPLQYFTLMAPVSTAGVSYELDLDGTVIRLYERPVTGIYLDPLSGNDAYSGAKSNRPVKTLARAMSIWDDRSPVVPDIAVHILTRVTLTENQTLDNGIKFKRFTGDSDRSATMTDYLFVYTGYQLTINDATIDNTSTAGTALYSESSGTLILNDGATLTSANTSNIIYTNSYGTTTINEGASIIKTSTGSGYCIYSVVSSHLTMNGGTIANNGSSYCIYSSSSSNITIYDGTINANGSGIYKNNGTLTIYGGTFIHGSGSYFIYNYSGTATIHDCTITTRGTDVVYNYYGTMTINDCHITNERTSTGYTVVSASSGNMTINGGTINAGLTTGVYNTSSSGITLNKADITSSNTTNGTVYSSYTLRLDGENVNIHGGIIYFNTTALESYYIMITSPTVTQDYTLRIANNAPYTALVRSTPSIDLGLYESKFTLEPKDGYLLAAYANKGAGDRNLVLYNPNGVYVNDYTGNDTNTGASPASPVKTLA
;
A
#
# COMPACT_ATOMS: atom_id res chain seq x y z
N MET A 1 1.38 57.25 93.21
CA MET A 1 2.34 56.16 92.94
C MET A 1 1.90 55.25 91.77
N ILE A 2 0.60 54.99 91.59
CA ILE A 2 0.06 54.18 90.48
C ILE A 2 0.24 54.85 89.09
N LEU A 3 0.11 56.19 89.01
CA LEU A 3 0.25 56.94 87.75
C LEU A 3 1.67 56.88 87.14
N LYS A 4 2.72 56.70 87.96
CA LYS A 4 4.12 56.62 87.51
C LYS A 4 4.47 55.24 86.89
N LYS A 5 3.73 54.18 87.26
CA LYS A 5 3.88 52.85 86.68
C LYS A 5 3.10 52.70 85.37
N ILE A 6 1.96 53.39 85.23
CA ILE A 6 1.20 53.42 83.97
C ILE A 6 1.98 54.19 82.87
N LEU A 7 2.65 55.31 83.21
CA LEU A 7 3.47 56.03 82.24
C LEU A 7 4.71 55.24 81.77
N HIS A 8 5.33 54.43 82.63
CA HIS A 8 6.46 53.57 82.22
C HIS A 8 6.01 52.42 81.30
N VAL A 9 4.83 51.86 81.52
CA VAL A 9 4.28 50.83 80.63
C VAL A 9 3.85 51.43 79.28
N ILE A 10 3.29 52.65 79.26
CA ILE A 10 2.96 53.35 78.01
C ILE A 10 4.23 53.76 77.25
N ALA A 11 5.30 54.20 77.93
CA ALA A 11 6.57 54.53 77.28
C ALA A 11 7.33 53.31 76.75
N ILE A 12 7.22 52.14 77.41
CA ILE A 12 7.77 50.87 76.90
C ILE A 12 6.94 50.35 75.71
N ILE A 13 5.62 50.56 75.72
CA ILE A 13 4.76 50.22 74.57
C ILE A 13 5.00 51.18 73.40
N TRP A 14 5.23 52.48 73.64
CA TRP A 14 5.59 53.44 72.58
C TRP A 14 7.01 53.27 72.05
N GLY A 15 7.97 52.87 72.88
CA GLY A 15 9.33 52.53 72.43
C GLY A 15 9.44 51.24 71.62
N PHE A 16 8.38 50.40 71.63
CA PHE A 16 8.26 49.21 70.79
C PHE A 16 7.38 49.42 69.55
N ILE A 17 6.76 50.59 69.39
CA ILE A 17 6.27 51.03 68.08
C ILE A 17 7.51 51.47 67.32
N GLN A 18 8.21 50.51 66.69
CA GLN A 18 9.06 50.85 65.57
C GLN A 18 8.16 51.66 64.63
N THR A 19 8.52 52.92 64.42
CA THR A 19 8.01 53.68 63.29
C THR A 19 8.31 52.81 62.08
N THR A 20 7.28 52.17 61.53
CA THR A 20 7.30 51.67 60.17
C THR A 20 7.49 52.90 59.30
N GLU A 21 8.75 53.32 59.13
CA GLU A 21 9.11 54.22 58.06
C GLU A 21 8.50 53.62 56.81
N ALA A 22 7.68 54.40 56.12
CA ALA A 22 7.08 53.98 54.87
C ALA A 22 8.24 53.61 53.95
N ILE A 23 8.48 52.31 53.82
CA ILE A 23 9.54 51.79 52.96
C ILE A 23 9.11 52.19 51.56
N GLY A 24 9.84 53.10 50.93
CA GLY A 24 9.55 53.52 49.56
C GLY A 24 9.59 52.31 48.65
N THR A 25 8.51 52.06 47.92
CA THR A 25 8.46 50.99 46.93
C THR A 25 9.30 51.38 45.71
N MET A 26 9.89 50.39 45.05
CA MET A 26 10.86 50.56 43.97
C MET A 26 10.39 49.84 42.71
N THR A 27 10.61 50.45 41.55
CA THR A 27 10.34 49.83 40.24
C THR A 27 11.40 48.81 39.84
N SER A 28 12.56 48.80 40.50
CA SER A 28 13.63 47.82 40.30
C SER A 28 14.27 47.47 41.64
N VAL A 29 14.29 46.18 41.98
CA VAL A 29 14.87 45.66 43.23
C VAL A 29 15.93 44.63 42.88
N TYR A 30 17.10 44.69 43.52
CA TYR A 30 18.19 43.74 43.26
C TYR A 30 18.31 42.73 44.40
N LEU A 31 18.26 41.45 44.05
CA LEU A 31 18.32 40.31 44.95
C LEU A 31 19.63 39.54 44.73
N ASN A 32 20.36 39.28 45.81
CA ASN A 32 21.55 38.43 45.84
C ASN A 32 21.42 37.43 47.00
N PRO A 33 20.87 36.22 46.76
CA PRO A 33 20.64 35.25 47.82
C PRO A 33 21.91 34.75 48.53
N VAL A 34 23.08 34.87 47.87
CA VAL A 34 24.35 34.35 48.40
C VAL A 34 25.12 35.40 49.21
N GLY A 35 25.06 36.68 48.82
CA GLY A 35 25.87 37.75 49.41
C GLY A 35 25.15 39.05 49.72
N GLY A 36 23.83 39.12 49.54
CA GLY A 36 23.00 40.28 49.91
C GLY A 36 22.79 40.41 51.42
N ASN A 37 22.09 41.48 51.83
CA ASN A 37 21.66 41.71 53.21
C ASN A 37 20.28 42.36 53.24
N ASP A 38 19.35 41.86 54.05
CA ASP A 38 17.97 42.38 54.12
C ASP A 38 17.82 43.74 54.80
N THR A 39 18.89 44.27 55.40
CA THR A 39 18.96 45.67 55.83
C THR A 39 19.28 46.62 54.68
N ASN A 40 19.67 46.10 53.51
CA ASN A 40 20.01 46.90 52.34
C ASN A 40 18.77 47.53 51.68
N ALA A 41 19.03 48.59 50.92
CA ALA A 41 18.00 49.32 50.17
C ALA A 41 17.50 48.62 48.89
N GLY A 42 18.02 47.44 48.53
CA GLY A 42 17.59 46.71 47.32
C GLY A 42 18.10 47.31 46.01
N THR A 43 19.21 48.04 46.03
CA THR A 43 19.88 48.57 44.82
C THR A 43 20.95 47.59 44.31
N LEU A 44 21.44 47.75 43.08
CA LEU A 44 22.49 46.86 42.55
C LEU A 44 23.76 46.82 43.42
N THR A 45 24.15 47.95 44.01
CA THR A 45 25.32 48.06 44.90
C THR A 45 25.05 47.47 46.28
N TYR A 46 23.80 47.58 46.75
CA TYR A 46 23.34 47.08 48.04
C TYR A 46 22.11 46.18 47.83
N PRO A 47 22.30 44.95 47.32
CA PRO A 47 21.19 44.05 47.03
C PRO A 47 20.66 43.42 48.33
N VAL A 48 19.36 43.13 48.36
CA VAL A 48 18.76 42.38 49.47
C VAL A 48 19.07 40.89 49.37
N GLN A 49 18.90 40.15 50.47
CA GLN A 49 19.25 38.74 50.55
C GLN A 49 18.05 37.82 50.30
N SER A 50 16.91 38.13 50.90
CA SER A 50 15.71 37.28 50.87
C SER A 50 14.69 37.74 49.84
N TRP A 51 13.91 36.75 49.38
CA TRP A 51 12.76 36.97 48.50
C TRP A 51 11.70 37.87 49.15
N ASP A 52 11.35 37.62 50.41
CA ASP A 52 10.34 38.40 51.14
C ASP A 52 10.72 39.87 51.22
N LYS A 53 12.00 40.17 51.49
CA LYS A 53 12.47 41.56 51.53
C LYS A 53 12.45 42.20 50.15
N ALA A 54 12.80 41.46 49.10
CA ALA A 54 12.73 41.96 47.74
C ALA A 54 11.30 42.33 47.32
N LEU A 55 10.32 41.49 47.68
CA LEU A 55 8.90 41.78 47.45
C LEU A 55 8.38 42.97 48.26
N GLN A 56 8.76 43.10 49.54
CA GLN A 56 8.38 44.26 50.36
C GLN A 56 8.85 45.59 49.76
N LEU A 57 9.98 45.58 49.05
CA LEU A 57 10.52 46.75 48.37
C LEU A 57 9.93 46.97 46.98
N ALA A 58 9.24 45.98 46.40
CA ALA A 58 8.75 46.04 45.03
C ALA A 58 7.47 46.89 44.93
N ALA A 59 7.44 47.81 43.97
CA ALA A 59 6.21 48.49 43.55
C ALA A 59 5.39 47.62 42.57
N ASP A 60 4.18 48.06 42.24
CA ASP A 60 3.39 47.46 41.17
C ASP A 60 4.16 47.50 39.84
N ASN A 61 4.16 46.37 39.12
CA ASN A 61 4.91 46.14 37.88
C ASN A 61 6.44 46.25 38.03
N ALA A 62 6.96 46.15 39.25
CA ALA A 62 8.40 46.21 39.48
C ALA A 62 9.14 44.99 38.89
N THR A 63 10.42 45.19 38.58
CA THR A 63 11.33 44.10 38.20
C THR A 63 12.29 43.78 39.35
N ILE A 64 12.30 42.53 39.80
CA ILE A 64 13.29 42.00 40.73
C ILE A 64 14.43 41.39 39.92
N TYR A 65 15.59 42.03 39.94
CA TYR A 65 16.80 41.56 39.26
C TYR A 65 17.61 40.65 40.17
N LEU A 66 17.88 39.43 39.71
CA LEU A 66 18.82 38.54 40.38
C LEU A 66 20.23 38.87 39.94
N ALA A 67 21.01 39.41 40.88
CA ALA A 67 22.36 39.88 40.64
C ALA A 67 23.39 38.75 40.69
N TRP A 68 23.25 37.83 41.67
CA TRP A 68 24.11 36.65 41.83
C TRP A 68 23.38 35.53 42.59
N GLY A 69 23.50 34.30 42.07
CA GLY A 69 22.93 33.10 42.68
C GLY A 69 21.42 32.96 42.47
N ALA A 70 20.96 31.71 42.32
CA ALA A 70 19.55 31.41 42.26
C ALA A 70 18.92 31.51 43.65
N VAL A 71 17.66 31.94 43.73
CA VAL A 71 16.88 31.87 44.97
C VAL A 71 16.66 30.40 45.31
N PRO A 72 17.20 29.91 46.44
CA PRO A 72 17.15 28.49 46.75
C PRO A 72 15.82 28.15 47.45
N VAL A 73 15.16 27.09 47.01
CA VAL A 73 13.96 26.51 47.63
C VAL A 73 14.40 25.21 48.29
N THR A 74 14.82 25.29 49.56
CA THR A 74 15.68 24.27 50.21
C THR A 74 14.95 23.26 51.10
N SER A 75 13.73 23.54 51.55
CA SER A 75 12.91 22.58 52.30
C SER A 75 11.44 23.01 52.40
N GLY A 76 10.52 22.03 52.37
CA GLY A 76 9.08 22.28 52.51
C GLY A 76 8.43 22.94 51.30
N VAL A 77 7.27 23.57 51.53
CA VAL A 77 6.52 24.32 50.51
C VAL A 77 6.91 25.79 50.60
N THR A 78 7.64 26.30 49.61
CA THR A 78 7.91 27.74 49.46
C THR A 78 6.93 28.31 48.45
N VAL A 79 6.14 29.30 48.87
CA VAL A 79 5.22 30.04 47.99
C VAL A 79 5.90 31.32 47.53
N ILE A 80 6.06 31.45 46.22
CA ILE A 80 6.56 32.62 45.50
C ILE A 80 5.34 33.26 44.82
N ASP A 81 4.65 34.15 45.54
CA ASP A 81 3.50 34.87 45.03
C ASP A 81 3.86 36.34 44.81
N GLY A 82 3.79 36.81 43.57
CA GLY A 82 4.05 38.20 43.21
C GLY A 82 3.06 39.18 43.84
N ASN A 83 1.91 38.69 44.31
CA ASN A 83 0.91 39.49 45.03
C ASN A 83 1.14 39.55 46.54
N GLN A 84 2.12 38.81 47.06
CA GLN A 84 2.45 38.84 48.47
C GLN A 84 2.98 40.24 48.82
N TYR A 85 2.48 40.80 49.94
CA TYR A 85 2.76 42.18 50.38
C TYR A 85 2.15 43.30 49.50
N GLY A 86 1.22 42.98 48.61
CA GLY A 86 0.36 43.97 47.94
C GLY A 86 0.92 44.57 46.65
N ALA A 87 2.13 44.20 46.23
CA ALA A 87 2.60 44.49 44.88
C ALA A 87 1.82 43.65 43.86
N VAL A 88 1.66 44.11 42.62
CA VAL A 88 1.04 43.30 41.55
C VAL A 88 1.92 43.24 40.31
N ASN A 89 1.80 42.16 39.50
CA ASN A 89 2.50 41.97 38.22
C ASN A 89 4.04 42.02 38.30
N ILE A 90 4.62 41.36 39.31
CA ILE A 90 6.08 41.35 39.49
C ILE A 90 6.78 40.60 38.36
N THR A 91 7.82 41.20 37.80
CA THR A 91 8.75 40.53 36.89
C THR A 91 10.01 40.12 37.65
N VAL A 92 10.44 38.86 37.56
CA VAL A 92 11.72 38.40 38.09
C VAL A 92 12.67 38.20 36.92
N SER A 93 13.78 38.92 36.88
CA SER A 93 14.69 38.94 35.75
C SER A 93 16.14 38.65 36.13
N GLN A 94 16.91 38.03 35.24
CA GLN A 94 18.36 37.96 35.39
C GLN A 94 18.96 39.36 35.23
N ASN A 95 19.81 39.78 36.16
CA ASN A 95 20.59 41.00 35.97
C ASN A 95 21.49 40.86 34.73
N PRO A 96 21.68 41.90 33.90
CA PRO A 96 22.61 41.83 32.77
C PRO A 96 24.00 41.31 33.19
N GLY A 97 24.47 40.28 32.49
CA GLY A 97 25.74 39.60 32.78
C GLY A 97 25.65 38.42 33.76
N TYR A 98 24.50 38.21 34.43
CA TYR A 98 24.24 37.00 35.22
C TYR A 98 23.64 35.91 34.34
N THR A 99 24.28 34.73 34.32
CA THR A 99 23.88 33.60 33.47
C THR A 99 23.31 32.41 34.25
N GLY A 100 23.27 32.49 35.59
CA GLY A 100 22.76 31.42 36.46
C GLY A 100 21.24 31.46 36.60
N GLY A 101 20.62 30.41 37.17
CA GLY A 101 19.17 30.35 37.28
C GLY A 101 18.54 31.40 38.20
N LEU A 102 17.24 31.65 38.00
CA LEU A 102 16.47 32.50 38.88
C LEU A 102 16.09 31.78 40.17
N PHE A 103 15.63 30.54 40.05
CA PHE A 103 15.21 29.71 41.16
C PHE A 103 15.85 28.32 41.09
N ALA A 104 16.19 27.76 42.25
CA ALA A 104 16.72 26.41 42.38
C ALA A 104 15.89 25.62 43.39
N ILE A 105 15.12 24.64 42.92
CA ILE A 105 14.29 23.77 43.76
C ILE A 105 15.11 22.55 44.16
N ALA A 106 15.40 22.46 45.46
CA ALA A 106 16.19 21.37 46.03
C ALA A 106 15.40 20.05 46.09
N ASP A 107 16.12 18.96 46.38
CA ASP A 107 15.53 17.63 46.58
C ASP A 107 14.52 17.65 47.74
N GLY A 108 13.35 17.05 47.50
CA GLY A 108 12.22 17.01 48.44
C GLY A 108 11.52 18.34 48.69
N ALA A 109 11.92 19.44 48.05
CA ALA A 109 11.29 20.75 48.23
C ALA A 109 10.19 21.00 47.17
N THR A 110 9.21 21.84 47.52
CA THR A 110 8.14 22.28 46.62
C THR A 110 8.17 23.79 46.45
N GLY A 111 8.39 24.27 45.24
CA GLY A 111 8.26 25.69 44.89
C GLY A 111 6.91 25.95 44.21
N THR A 112 6.07 26.82 44.79
CA THR A 112 4.77 27.22 44.22
C THR A 112 4.85 28.64 43.73
N PHE A 113 4.62 28.88 42.44
CA PHE A 113 4.76 30.21 41.82
C PHE A 113 3.40 30.73 41.34
N SER A 114 3.07 31.98 41.65
CA SER A 114 1.82 32.64 41.23
C SER A 114 2.06 34.13 40.97
N ASN A 115 1.31 34.72 40.03
CA ASN A 115 1.26 36.16 39.78
C ASN A 115 2.62 36.82 39.49
N ILE A 116 3.49 36.11 38.75
CA ILE A 116 4.82 36.60 38.39
C ILE A 116 5.12 36.36 36.91
N THR A 117 5.98 37.20 36.34
CA THR A 117 6.61 36.98 35.03
C THR A 117 8.09 36.68 35.23
N LEU A 118 8.58 35.56 34.70
CA LEU A 118 9.99 35.19 34.74
C LEU A 118 10.67 35.62 33.44
N LYS A 119 11.85 36.24 33.55
CA LYS A 119 12.60 36.76 32.42
C LYS A 119 14.09 36.40 32.48
N GLY A 120 14.57 35.58 31.56
CA GLY A 120 15.98 35.28 31.36
C GLY A 120 16.78 36.39 30.69
N SER A 121 18.01 36.05 30.34
CA SER A 121 18.93 36.81 29.51
C SER A 121 19.03 36.24 28.08
N GLY A 122 18.25 35.18 27.79
CA GLY A 122 18.18 34.48 26.51
C GLY A 122 17.42 33.16 26.61
N SER A 123 17.06 32.57 25.46
CA SER A 123 16.22 31.37 25.41
C SER A 123 16.86 30.12 26.01
N ALA A 124 18.19 29.98 25.99
CA ALA A 124 18.89 28.77 26.42
C ALA A 124 19.18 28.67 27.93
N HIS A 125 18.89 29.72 28.72
CA HIS A 125 19.23 29.74 30.14
C HIS A 125 18.13 29.15 31.01
N ALA A 126 18.48 28.27 31.95
CA ALA A 126 17.56 27.72 32.93
C ALA A 126 17.10 28.80 33.91
N LEU A 127 15.83 29.21 33.87
CA LEU A 127 15.24 30.12 34.86
C LEU A 127 14.96 29.38 36.16
N ILE A 128 14.39 28.18 36.06
CA ILE A 128 14.10 27.33 37.20
C ILE A 128 14.89 26.05 37.00
N THR A 129 15.73 25.70 37.97
CA THR A 129 16.38 24.38 38.04
C THR A 129 15.67 23.54 39.08
N ILE A 130 15.18 22.37 38.68
CA ILE A 130 14.51 21.41 39.57
C ILE A 130 15.44 20.22 39.76
N ASN A 131 15.99 20.08 40.96
CA ASN A 131 16.85 18.95 41.30
C ASN A 131 16.02 17.66 41.49
N SER A 132 16.70 16.51 41.49
CA SER A 132 16.08 15.20 41.79
C SER A 132 15.14 15.30 43.00
N GLY A 133 13.89 14.82 42.89
CA GLY A 133 12.89 14.86 43.97
C GLY A 133 12.23 16.22 44.28
N GLY A 134 12.67 17.33 43.67
CA GLY A 134 12.01 18.63 43.78
C GLY A 134 10.70 18.70 42.99
N THR A 135 9.75 19.52 43.45
CA THR A 135 8.42 19.73 42.82
C THR A 135 8.21 21.20 42.49
N LEU A 136 7.82 21.51 41.25
CA LEU A 136 7.40 22.85 40.83
C LEU A 136 5.88 22.89 40.74
N THR A 137 5.21 23.85 41.38
CA THR A 137 3.78 24.11 41.21
C THR A 137 3.59 25.47 40.55
N ILE A 138 2.93 25.50 39.40
CA ILE A 138 2.57 26.71 38.67
C ILE A 138 1.10 27.04 38.97
N GLY A 139 0.89 28.18 39.62
CA GLY A 139 -0.40 28.76 39.96
C GLY A 139 -0.91 29.73 38.91
N SER A 140 -1.84 30.60 39.30
CA SER A 140 -2.46 31.56 38.40
C SER A 140 -1.47 32.63 37.94
N SER A 141 -1.63 33.10 36.70
CA SER A 141 -0.94 34.29 36.17
C SER A 141 0.59 34.20 36.22
N VAL A 142 1.15 33.01 36.05
CA VAL A 142 2.58 32.83 35.83
C VAL A 142 2.88 32.92 34.33
N GLY A 143 3.85 33.76 33.97
CA GLY A 143 4.39 33.86 32.62
C GLY A 143 5.92 33.66 32.59
N MET A 144 6.44 33.15 31.48
CA MET A 144 7.87 33.10 31.13
C MET A 144 8.13 33.88 29.83
N ALA A 145 8.78 35.03 29.91
CA ALA A 145 9.10 35.84 28.73
C ALA A 145 10.23 35.20 27.88
N ASP A 146 11.19 34.55 28.53
CA ASP A 146 12.40 33.94 27.93
C ASP A 146 13.12 33.03 28.93
N GLY A 147 13.84 32.02 28.44
CA GLY A 147 14.56 31.01 29.24
C GLY A 147 13.77 29.70 29.42
N VAL A 148 14.35 28.70 30.10
CA VAL A 148 13.81 27.33 30.25
C VAL A 148 13.56 26.91 31.68
N ILE A 149 12.69 25.91 31.86
CA ILE A 149 12.68 25.09 33.07
C ILE A 149 13.64 23.92 32.84
N ALA A 150 14.73 23.87 33.60
CA ALA A 150 15.68 22.77 33.58
C ALA A 150 15.30 21.74 34.65
N MET A 151 15.12 20.49 34.22
CA MET A 151 14.82 19.37 35.12
C MET A 151 15.98 18.39 35.12
N ASP A 152 16.45 18.04 36.31
CA ASP A 152 17.31 16.87 36.48
C ASP A 152 16.50 15.58 36.23
N GLY A 153 17.17 14.55 35.74
CA GLY A 153 16.64 13.26 35.28
C GLY A 153 15.81 12.47 36.33
N ARG A 154 15.67 12.97 37.56
CA ARG A 154 14.86 12.37 38.63
C ARG A 154 13.95 13.35 39.40
N ALA A 155 13.79 14.59 38.95
CA ALA A 155 12.78 15.53 39.48
C ALA A 155 11.33 14.97 39.45
N ASN A 156 10.49 15.41 40.39
CA ASN A 156 9.05 15.15 40.36
C ASN A 156 8.38 16.00 39.25
N PRO A 157 7.18 15.59 38.75
CA PRO A 157 6.46 16.36 37.76
C PRO A 157 6.12 17.79 38.22
N ILE A 158 6.06 18.71 37.27
CA ILE A 158 5.55 20.08 37.42
C ILE A 158 4.04 20.01 37.61
N ASN A 159 3.48 20.54 38.70
CA ASN A 159 2.04 20.60 38.89
C ASN A 159 1.46 21.91 38.35
N LEU A 160 0.46 21.85 37.48
CA LEU A 160 -0.37 23.01 37.13
C LEU A 160 -1.61 23.03 38.01
N THR A 161 -1.83 24.14 38.68
CA THR A 161 -3.06 24.37 39.48
C THR A 161 -3.99 25.39 38.84
N ALA A 162 -3.52 26.12 37.83
CA ALA A 162 -4.30 27.02 36.99
C ALA A 162 -3.67 27.10 35.58
N PRO A 163 -4.41 27.56 34.55
CA PRO A 163 -3.82 27.89 33.26
C PRO A 163 -2.75 28.98 33.40
N PRO A 164 -1.55 28.80 32.82
CA PRO A 164 -0.57 29.88 32.73
C PRO A 164 -1.11 31.08 31.93
N SER A 165 -0.42 32.22 31.99
CA SER A 165 -0.81 33.39 31.19
C SER A 165 -0.83 33.04 29.68
N ALA A 166 -1.92 33.36 29.00
CA ALA A 166 -2.11 33.04 27.59
C ALA A 166 -0.97 33.59 26.71
N GLY A 167 -0.48 32.76 25.78
CA GLY A 167 0.57 33.14 24.81
C GLY A 167 2.01 32.83 25.23
N VAL A 168 2.20 32.16 26.38
CA VAL A 168 3.53 31.82 26.90
C VAL A 168 3.78 30.32 26.84
N ASN A 169 4.71 29.91 25.98
CA ASN A 169 5.24 28.54 25.96
C ASN A 169 6.31 28.40 27.03
N PHE A 170 6.23 27.34 27.82
CA PHE A 170 7.22 26.92 28.80
C PHE A 170 8.16 25.93 28.12
N PRO A 171 9.33 26.37 27.65
CA PRO A 171 10.32 25.46 27.14
C PRO A 171 10.94 24.65 28.29
N ILE A 172 10.96 23.33 28.12
CA ILE A 172 11.54 22.40 29.08
C ILE A 172 12.87 21.90 28.50
N LEU A 173 13.93 22.02 29.29
CA LEU A 173 15.22 21.40 29.04
C LEU A 173 15.41 20.26 30.03
N THR A 174 15.69 19.07 29.52
CA THR A 174 15.84 17.87 30.34
C THR A 174 17.15 17.18 29.98
N THR A 175 17.92 16.81 30.99
CA THR A 175 19.11 15.98 30.81
C THR A 175 18.72 14.53 31.02
N TYR A 176 18.41 13.82 29.93
CA TYR A 176 18.14 12.38 29.96
C TYR A 176 19.40 11.60 29.63
N GLN A 177 19.63 10.49 30.33
CA GLN A 177 20.79 9.62 30.10
C GLN A 177 20.39 8.19 29.71
N ASN A 178 19.13 7.75 29.93
CA ASN A 178 18.73 6.36 29.73
C ASN A 178 17.35 6.18 29.07
N ALA A 179 17.19 5.12 28.28
CA ALA A 179 15.93 4.73 27.63
C ALA A 179 14.79 4.38 28.62
N THR A 180 15.11 4.11 29.89
CA THR A 180 14.11 3.77 30.93
C THR A 180 13.26 4.95 31.39
N ASP A 181 13.58 6.17 30.94
CA ASP A 181 12.87 7.40 31.35
C ASP A 181 11.61 7.68 30.51
N GLU A 182 11.26 6.76 29.59
CA GLU A 182 10.03 6.83 28.81
C GLU A 182 8.78 6.81 29.69
N GLY A 183 7.79 7.64 29.36
CA GLY A 183 6.55 7.75 30.12
C GLY A 183 6.71 8.48 31.44
N ARG A 184 7.87 9.10 31.70
CA ARG A 184 8.06 9.91 32.90
C ARG A 184 7.14 11.13 32.88
N ALA A 185 6.42 11.32 33.98
CA ALA A 185 5.57 12.49 34.18
C ALA A 185 6.43 13.75 34.26
N ILE A 186 6.21 14.68 33.35
CA ILE A 186 6.91 15.97 33.28
C ILE A 186 6.01 17.05 33.85
N VAL A 187 4.72 17.01 33.53
CA VAL A 187 3.74 17.96 34.03
C VAL A 187 2.48 17.21 34.47
N ASN A 188 2.00 17.43 35.68
CA ASN A 188 0.66 17.08 36.10
C ASN A 188 -0.24 18.30 35.91
N ALA A 189 -1.08 18.28 34.89
CA ALA A 189 -1.90 19.42 34.49
C ALA A 189 -3.19 19.61 35.31
N GLY A 190 -3.52 18.70 36.22
CA GLY A 190 -4.73 18.80 37.03
C GLY A 190 -5.99 18.95 36.18
N SER A 191 -6.77 20.01 36.40
CA SER A 191 -8.01 20.34 35.68
C SER A 191 -7.81 21.30 34.49
N VAL A 192 -6.57 21.63 34.11
CA VAL A 192 -6.29 22.56 33.01
C VAL A 192 -6.67 21.92 31.67
N SER A 193 -7.50 22.61 30.88
CA SER A 193 -7.86 22.17 29.53
C SER A 193 -6.71 22.45 28.54
N ASN A 194 -6.43 21.47 27.69
CA ASN A 194 -5.38 21.51 26.66
C ASN A 194 -4.00 21.98 27.18
N PRO A 195 -3.41 21.27 28.15
CA PRO A 195 -2.17 21.73 28.79
C PRO A 195 -0.95 21.65 27.87
N LEU A 196 -0.98 20.80 26.82
CA LEU A 196 0.10 20.67 25.84
C LEU A 196 0.43 21.99 25.12
N GLN A 197 -0.55 22.88 24.93
CA GLN A 197 -0.33 24.16 24.25
C GLN A 197 0.64 25.10 25.00
N TYR A 198 0.84 24.88 26.30
CA TYR A 198 1.69 25.73 27.14
C TYR A 198 3.10 25.21 27.25
N PHE A 199 3.43 24.02 26.74
CA PHE A 199 4.76 23.42 26.93
C PHE A 199 5.40 23.05 25.61
N THR A 200 6.71 23.23 25.51
CA THR A 200 7.49 22.80 24.36
C THR A 200 8.82 22.21 24.83
N LEU A 201 9.40 21.28 24.08
CA LEU A 201 10.75 20.78 24.34
C LEU A 201 11.74 21.64 23.57
N MET A 202 12.70 22.24 24.28
CA MET A 202 13.54 23.27 23.66
C MET A 202 14.72 22.73 22.83
N ALA A 203 14.98 21.44 22.91
CA ALA A 203 15.89 20.73 22.02
C ALA A 203 15.39 19.28 21.88
N PRO A 204 15.57 18.63 20.71
CA PRO A 204 15.54 17.18 20.70
C PRO A 204 16.58 16.72 21.71
N VAL A 205 16.16 16.04 22.77
CA VAL A 205 17.09 15.44 23.73
C VAL A 205 17.74 14.25 23.04
N SER A 206 18.62 14.53 22.07
CA SER A 206 19.29 13.52 21.27
C SER A 206 20.54 13.04 21.99
N THR A 207 20.37 12.45 23.16
CA THR A 207 21.37 11.53 23.68
C THR A 207 21.21 10.23 22.88
N ALA A 208 22.16 9.94 21.99
CA ALA A 208 22.23 8.71 21.20
C ALA A 208 21.12 8.47 20.14
N GLY A 209 20.72 9.49 19.38
CA GLY A 209 19.86 9.31 18.19
C GLY A 209 18.37 9.09 18.47
N VAL A 210 17.96 9.15 19.73
CA VAL A 210 16.57 9.11 20.15
C VAL A 210 16.00 10.53 20.18
N SER A 211 14.82 10.73 19.60
CA SER A 211 14.06 11.99 19.74
C SER A 211 12.92 11.77 20.73
N TYR A 212 12.50 12.81 21.46
CA TYR A 212 11.39 12.72 22.40
C TYR A 212 10.33 13.78 22.08
N GLU A 213 9.09 13.52 22.48
CA GLU A 213 7.98 14.47 22.42
C GLU A 213 7.15 14.45 23.70
N LEU A 214 6.41 15.55 23.93
CA LEU A 214 5.45 15.64 25.02
C LEU A 214 4.10 15.12 24.53
N ASP A 215 3.49 14.22 25.29
CA ASP A 215 2.14 13.71 25.01
C ASP A 215 1.32 13.67 26.31
N LEU A 216 0.00 13.77 26.17
CA LEU A 216 -0.96 13.85 27.27
C LEU A 216 -1.48 12.46 27.64
N ASP A 217 -1.14 11.98 28.84
CA ASP A 217 -1.69 10.79 29.47
C ASP A 217 -2.75 11.19 30.51
N GLY A 218 -4.00 11.31 30.07
CA GLY A 218 -5.09 11.83 30.91
C GLY A 218 -4.86 13.29 31.28
N THR A 219 -4.50 13.56 32.54
CA THR A 219 -4.14 14.90 33.03
C THR A 219 -2.63 15.11 33.15
N VAL A 220 -1.80 14.14 32.76
CA VAL A 220 -0.35 14.20 32.94
C VAL A 220 0.34 14.33 31.58
N ILE A 221 1.10 15.38 31.36
CA ILE A 221 2.03 15.46 30.23
C ILE A 221 3.25 14.61 30.58
N ARG A 222 3.51 13.60 29.76
CA ARG A 222 4.66 12.72 29.86
C ARG A 222 5.56 12.90 28.66
N LEU A 223 6.82 12.55 28.86
CA LEU A 223 7.78 12.44 27.78
C LEU A 223 7.67 11.06 27.15
N TYR A 224 7.52 11.02 25.84
CA TYR A 224 7.56 9.80 25.05
C TYR A 224 8.68 9.87 24.04
N GLU A 225 9.23 8.71 23.72
CA GLU A 225 10.10 8.58 22.57
C GLU A 225 9.29 8.94 21.31
N ARG A 226 9.82 9.84 20.47
CA ARG A 226 9.30 10.00 19.10
C ARG A 226 9.37 8.64 18.42
N PRO A 227 8.44 8.31 17.52
CA PRO A 227 8.33 6.96 16.96
C PRO A 227 9.64 6.53 16.29
N VAL A 228 10.46 5.76 17.01
CA VAL A 228 11.69 5.15 16.47
C VAL A 228 11.35 3.83 15.78
N THR A 229 10.26 3.19 16.21
CA THR A 229 9.85 1.86 15.75
C THR A 229 8.65 1.86 14.80
N GLY A 230 7.76 2.87 14.86
CA GLY A 230 6.60 2.97 13.98
C GLY A 230 5.56 4.00 14.43
N ILE A 231 4.65 4.37 13.53
CA ILE A 231 3.49 5.24 13.78
C ILE A 231 2.25 4.36 13.89
N TYR A 232 1.51 4.37 14.99
CA TYR A 232 0.36 3.50 15.21
C TYR A 232 -0.94 4.27 14.91
N LEU A 233 -1.76 3.74 14.00
CA LEU A 233 -3.02 4.32 13.53
C LEU A 233 -4.21 3.42 13.90
N ASP A 234 -5.16 3.97 14.65
CA ASP A 234 -6.41 3.30 15.01
C ASP A 234 -7.61 4.25 14.83
N PRO A 235 -8.30 4.18 13.68
CA PRO A 235 -9.49 4.99 13.42
C PRO A 235 -10.64 4.80 14.40
N LEU A 236 -10.69 3.65 15.10
CA LEU A 236 -11.78 3.33 16.02
C LEU A 236 -11.57 3.95 17.40
N SER A 237 -10.40 3.76 18.01
CA SER A 237 -10.12 4.17 19.40
C SER A 237 -8.92 5.10 19.58
N GLY A 238 -8.26 5.52 18.50
CA GLY A 238 -7.13 6.43 18.56
C GLY A 238 -7.52 7.86 18.92
N ASN A 239 -6.52 8.70 19.17
CA ASN A 239 -6.67 10.13 19.44
C ASN A 239 -5.56 10.91 18.74
N ASP A 240 -5.91 11.94 17.96
CA ASP A 240 -4.93 12.75 17.21
C ASP A 240 -4.08 13.66 18.09
N ALA A 241 -4.44 13.82 19.38
CA ALA A 241 -3.57 14.42 20.37
C ALA A 241 -2.36 13.54 20.72
N TYR A 242 -2.43 12.23 20.46
CA TYR A 242 -1.33 11.31 20.71
C TYR A 242 -0.22 11.44 19.67
N SER A 243 0.97 11.00 20.05
CA SER A 243 2.11 10.88 19.13
C SER A 243 1.97 9.76 18.12
N GLY A 244 1.18 8.73 18.44
CA GLY A 244 1.18 7.48 17.67
C GLY A 244 2.48 6.69 17.82
N ALA A 245 3.31 6.93 18.83
CA ALA A 245 4.56 6.18 19.03
C ALA A 245 4.36 4.77 19.61
N LYS A 246 3.16 4.46 20.14
CA LYS A 246 2.82 3.16 20.74
C LYS A 246 1.47 2.65 20.29
N SER A 247 1.31 1.32 20.31
CA SER A 247 0.06 0.66 19.91
C SER A 247 -1.12 0.88 20.87
N ASN A 248 -0.84 1.22 22.14
CA ASN A 248 -1.85 1.61 23.13
C ASN A 248 -2.14 3.13 23.15
N ARG A 249 -1.40 3.93 22.37
CA ARG A 249 -1.62 5.36 22.15
C ARG A 249 -1.60 5.71 20.64
N PRO A 250 -2.44 5.04 19.82
CA PRO A 250 -2.44 5.28 18.39
C PRO A 250 -3.11 6.62 18.04
N VAL A 251 -2.66 7.25 16.95
CA VAL A 251 -3.40 8.37 16.36
C VAL A 251 -4.70 7.90 15.74
N LYS A 252 -5.66 8.80 15.58
CA LYS A 252 -7.01 8.47 15.10
C LYS A 252 -7.13 8.56 13.59
N THR A 253 -6.63 9.64 12.99
CA THR A 253 -6.88 9.93 11.58
C THR A 253 -5.68 9.59 10.70
N LEU A 254 -5.97 9.21 9.46
CA LEU A 254 -4.95 9.00 8.44
C LEU A 254 -4.14 10.29 8.20
N ALA A 255 -4.81 11.44 8.14
CA ALA A 255 -4.18 12.74 7.99
C ALA A 255 -3.15 13.03 9.10
N ARG A 256 -3.47 12.70 10.36
CA ARG A 256 -2.51 12.84 11.47
C ARG A 256 -1.32 11.90 11.33
N ALA A 257 -1.56 10.64 10.96
CA ALA A 257 -0.47 9.68 10.72
C ALA A 257 0.47 10.12 9.59
N MET A 258 -0.08 10.67 8.49
CA MET A 258 0.70 11.22 7.38
C MET A 258 1.50 12.46 7.79
N SER A 259 0.90 13.38 8.55
CA SER A 259 1.63 14.55 9.08
C SER A 259 2.82 14.13 9.96
N ILE A 260 2.66 13.11 10.81
CA ILE A 260 3.77 12.59 11.63
C ILE A 260 4.83 11.92 10.75
N TRP A 261 4.41 11.21 9.69
CA TRP A 261 5.31 10.64 8.71
C TRP A 261 6.15 11.73 8.03
N ASP A 262 5.55 12.82 7.60
CA ASP A 262 6.25 13.91 6.90
C ASP A 262 7.20 14.68 7.84
N ASP A 263 6.87 14.80 9.13
CA ASP A 263 7.69 15.44 10.17
C ASP A 263 8.84 14.54 10.69
N ARG A 264 9.01 13.33 10.14
CA ARG A 264 10.01 12.36 10.59
C ARG A 264 11.42 12.78 10.20
N SER A 265 12.41 12.39 11.02
CA SER A 265 13.81 12.52 10.65
C SER A 265 14.17 11.47 9.58
N PRO A 266 14.82 11.84 8.46
CA PRO A 266 15.20 10.89 7.41
C PRO A 266 16.27 9.87 7.86
N VAL A 267 16.83 10.03 9.07
CA VAL A 267 17.94 9.22 9.59
C VAL A 267 17.49 7.88 10.16
N VAL A 268 16.19 7.65 10.40
CA VAL A 268 15.69 6.38 10.97
C VAL A 268 15.23 5.46 9.83
N PRO A 269 16.03 4.46 9.43
CA PRO A 269 15.60 3.47 8.45
C PRO A 269 14.44 2.64 9.04
N ASP A 270 13.45 2.34 8.19
CA ASP A 270 12.36 1.37 8.45
C ASP A 270 11.20 1.76 9.38
N ILE A 271 10.91 3.05 9.57
CA ILE A 271 9.62 3.47 10.13
C ILE A 271 8.48 3.04 9.19
N ALA A 272 7.35 2.61 9.77
CA ALA A 272 6.09 2.35 9.07
C ALA A 272 4.89 2.82 9.89
N VAL A 273 3.77 3.10 9.23
CA VAL A 273 2.46 3.29 9.85
C VAL A 273 1.81 1.92 10.07
N HIS A 274 1.75 1.49 11.33
CA HIS A 274 1.05 0.29 11.76
C HIS A 274 -0.45 0.56 11.89
N ILE A 275 -1.26 -0.17 11.12
CA ILE A 275 -2.72 -0.06 11.14
C ILE A 275 -3.30 -1.09 12.12
N LEU A 276 -3.97 -0.60 13.17
CA LEU A 276 -4.50 -1.41 14.27
C LEU A 276 -5.96 -1.80 14.03
N THR A 277 -6.72 -0.91 13.39
CA THR A 277 -8.08 -1.15 12.91
C THR A 277 -8.24 -0.58 11.50
N ARG A 278 -9.21 -1.09 10.74
CA ARG A 278 -9.37 -0.75 9.31
C ARG A 278 -9.49 0.76 9.08
N VAL A 279 -8.85 1.26 8.04
CA VAL A 279 -8.94 2.65 7.59
C VAL A 279 -10.05 2.76 6.54
N THR A 280 -11.17 3.36 6.90
CA THR A 280 -12.24 3.69 5.94
C THR A 280 -12.06 5.12 5.45
N LEU A 281 -11.92 5.29 4.14
CA LEU A 281 -11.82 6.62 3.54
C LEU A 281 -13.16 7.34 3.62
N THR A 282 -13.09 8.63 3.94
CA THR A 282 -14.23 9.56 3.96
C THR A 282 -14.09 10.68 2.94
N GLU A 283 -12.99 10.68 2.20
CA GLU A 283 -12.65 11.62 1.13
C GLU A 283 -11.58 10.98 0.23
N ASN A 284 -11.28 11.61 -0.90
CA ASN A 284 -10.19 11.15 -1.77
C ASN A 284 -8.85 11.31 -1.04
N GLN A 285 -7.98 10.31 -1.14
CA GLN A 285 -6.69 10.28 -0.46
C GLN A 285 -5.57 9.95 -1.43
N THR A 286 -4.40 10.55 -1.19
CA THR A 286 -3.15 10.22 -1.88
C THR A 286 -2.13 9.80 -0.83
N LEU A 287 -1.53 8.62 -1.01
CA LEU A 287 -0.42 8.14 -0.19
C LEU A 287 0.87 8.37 -0.98
N ASP A 288 1.83 9.09 -0.41
CA ASP A 288 3.06 9.50 -1.08
C ASP A 288 4.31 9.56 -0.16
N ASN A 289 5.42 10.09 -0.68
CA ASN A 289 6.66 10.40 0.07
C ASN A 289 7.27 9.19 0.79
N GLY A 290 7.30 8.04 0.11
CA GLY A 290 7.86 6.79 0.61
C GLY A 290 7.05 6.14 1.73
N ILE A 291 5.81 6.60 2.02
CA ILE A 291 5.04 6.13 3.17
C ILE A 291 4.79 4.63 3.14
N LYS A 292 5.09 3.97 4.27
CA LYS A 292 4.93 2.52 4.42
C LYS A 292 3.81 2.24 5.40
N PHE A 293 2.75 1.57 4.97
CA PHE A 293 1.69 1.05 5.82
C PHE A 293 1.88 -0.43 6.06
N LYS A 294 1.77 -0.86 7.31
CA LYS A 294 1.85 -2.27 7.72
C LYS A 294 0.65 -2.65 8.55
N ARG A 295 0.17 -3.88 8.40
CA ARG A 295 -0.79 -4.41 9.37
C ARG A 295 -0.10 -4.58 10.73
N PHE A 296 -0.75 -4.13 11.79
CA PHE A 296 -0.27 -4.41 13.13
C PHE A 296 -0.51 -5.88 13.51
N THR A 297 0.56 -6.59 13.89
CA THR A 297 0.54 -8.01 14.26
C THR A 297 0.64 -8.27 15.76
N GLY A 298 0.62 -7.21 16.57
CA GLY A 298 0.62 -7.28 18.03
C GLY A 298 1.98 -6.94 18.63
N ASP A 299 1.95 -6.44 19.86
CA ASP A 299 3.13 -6.20 20.70
C ASP A 299 2.76 -6.45 22.18
N SER A 300 3.65 -6.06 23.10
CA SER A 300 3.42 -6.19 24.55
C SER A 300 2.22 -5.37 25.06
N ASP A 301 1.87 -4.29 24.36
CA ASP A 301 0.86 -3.32 24.80
C ASP A 301 -0.52 -3.64 24.21
N ARG A 302 -0.57 -4.33 23.06
CA ARG A 302 -1.81 -4.71 22.39
C ARG A 302 -1.67 -6.03 21.63
N SER A 303 -2.50 -7.02 21.97
CA SER A 303 -2.64 -8.24 21.18
C SER A 303 -3.43 -7.97 19.88
N ALA A 304 -2.91 -8.42 18.74
CA ALA A 304 -3.54 -8.15 17.44
C ALA A 304 -4.78 -8.99 17.16
N THR A 305 -5.78 -8.38 16.51
CA THR A 305 -7.05 -9.02 16.17
C THR A 305 -7.59 -8.63 14.80
N MET A 306 -6.89 -7.83 13.99
CA MET A 306 -7.43 -7.39 12.70
C MET A 306 -7.29 -8.46 11.63
N THR A 307 -8.40 -9.13 11.31
CA THR A 307 -8.52 -10.14 10.24
C THR A 307 -9.19 -9.62 8.97
N ASP A 308 -9.64 -8.35 8.99
CA ASP A 308 -10.44 -7.71 7.93
C ASP A 308 -9.55 -6.94 6.91
N TYR A 309 -10.02 -5.84 6.35
CA TYR A 309 -9.32 -4.97 5.38
C TYR A 309 -8.31 -4.00 6.02
N LEU A 310 -7.21 -3.62 5.32
CA LEU A 310 -6.37 -2.47 5.76
C LEU A 310 -7.04 -1.14 5.38
N PHE A 311 -7.35 -0.97 4.09
CA PHE A 311 -8.04 0.20 3.58
C PHE A 311 -9.36 -0.16 2.90
N VAL A 312 -10.39 0.63 3.20
CA VAL A 312 -11.70 0.59 2.55
C VAL A 312 -11.95 1.92 1.84
N TYR A 313 -12.09 1.90 0.52
CA TYR A 313 -12.20 3.11 -0.33
C TYR A 313 -13.51 3.17 -1.14
N THR A 314 -14.60 2.66 -0.58
CA THR A 314 -15.94 2.68 -1.19
C THR A 314 -16.41 4.10 -1.50
N GLY A 315 -16.68 4.41 -2.77
CA GLY A 315 -17.14 5.73 -3.24
C GLY A 315 -16.08 6.83 -3.30
N TYR A 316 -14.82 6.52 -2.95
CA TYR A 316 -13.71 7.48 -2.94
C TYR A 316 -12.54 7.00 -3.80
N GLN A 317 -11.65 7.92 -4.16
CA GLN A 317 -10.40 7.61 -4.82
C GLN A 317 -9.27 7.43 -3.80
N LEU A 318 -8.54 6.32 -3.92
CA LEU A 318 -7.25 6.10 -3.27
C LEU A 318 -6.16 6.11 -4.33
N THR A 319 -5.26 7.08 -4.27
CA THR A 319 -4.07 7.17 -5.12
C THR A 319 -2.84 6.79 -4.30
N ILE A 320 -2.00 5.91 -4.84
CA ILE A 320 -0.75 5.47 -4.20
C ILE A 320 0.40 5.83 -5.14
N ASN A 321 1.27 6.72 -4.69
CA ASN A 321 2.46 7.21 -5.38
C ASN A 321 3.66 6.90 -4.50
N ASP A 322 4.73 6.24 -4.95
CA ASP A 322 5.92 6.03 -4.12
C ASP A 322 5.61 5.64 -2.66
N ALA A 323 4.74 4.67 -2.47
CA ALA A 323 4.23 4.28 -1.15
C ALA A 323 4.01 2.77 -1.10
N THR A 324 4.22 2.19 0.08
CA THR A 324 4.14 0.75 0.31
C THR A 324 2.95 0.40 1.20
N ILE A 325 2.17 -0.60 0.82
CA ILE A 325 1.18 -1.24 1.71
C ILE A 325 1.55 -2.71 1.83
N ASP A 326 1.96 -3.09 3.03
CA ASP A 326 2.46 -4.43 3.34
C ASP A 326 1.53 -5.15 4.31
N ASN A 327 0.85 -6.17 3.77
CA ASN A 327 -0.08 -7.00 4.52
C ASN A 327 0.61 -8.27 5.02
N THR A 328 1.29 -8.13 6.16
CA THR A 328 2.14 -9.16 6.77
C THR A 328 1.39 -10.17 7.64
N SER A 329 0.09 -9.97 7.92
CA SER A 329 -0.70 -10.96 8.67
C SER A 329 -0.86 -12.26 7.89
N THR A 330 -1.41 -13.27 8.56
CA THR A 330 -1.83 -14.54 7.97
C THR A 330 -3.23 -14.51 7.32
N ALA A 331 -3.99 -13.43 7.50
CA ALA A 331 -5.36 -13.27 6.99
C ALA A 331 -5.73 -11.80 6.67
N GLY A 332 -6.77 -11.61 5.86
CA GLY A 332 -7.35 -10.30 5.55
C GLY A 332 -6.83 -9.72 4.25
N THR A 333 -7.67 -8.92 3.58
CA THR A 333 -7.31 -8.28 2.30
C THR A 333 -6.64 -6.92 2.57
N ALA A 334 -5.71 -6.48 1.73
CA ALA A 334 -5.05 -5.18 1.93
C ALA A 334 -6.00 -4.03 1.54
N LEU A 335 -6.49 -4.05 0.30
CA LEU A 335 -7.30 -2.98 -0.29
C LEU A 335 -8.68 -3.52 -0.66
N TYR A 336 -9.73 -2.86 -0.18
CA TYR A 336 -11.12 -3.25 -0.43
C TYR A 336 -11.97 -2.08 -0.91
N SER A 337 -12.72 -2.28 -1.99
CA SER A 337 -13.82 -1.40 -2.41
C SER A 337 -15.09 -2.22 -2.54
N GLU A 338 -16.13 -1.84 -1.80
CA GLU A 338 -17.45 -2.48 -1.88
C GLU A 338 -18.27 -1.98 -3.07
N SER A 339 -18.15 -0.70 -3.40
CA SER A 339 -18.92 -0.05 -4.46
C SER A 339 -18.22 1.21 -4.94
N SER A 340 -18.10 1.36 -6.26
CA SER A 340 -17.72 2.61 -6.94
C SER A 340 -16.41 3.28 -6.47
N GLY A 341 -15.56 2.58 -5.73
CA GLY A 341 -14.25 3.08 -5.31
C GLY A 341 -13.24 3.06 -6.47
N THR A 342 -12.33 4.02 -6.49
CA THR A 342 -11.26 4.11 -7.50
C THR A 342 -9.90 3.93 -6.85
N LEU A 343 -9.13 2.95 -7.30
CA LEU A 343 -7.74 2.73 -6.90
C LEU A 343 -6.81 3.10 -8.05
N ILE A 344 -5.80 3.94 -7.79
CA ILE A 344 -4.76 4.30 -8.76
C ILE A 344 -3.40 3.99 -8.14
N LEU A 345 -2.63 3.11 -8.78
CA LEU A 345 -1.26 2.78 -8.39
C LEU A 345 -0.30 3.39 -9.42
N ASN A 346 0.57 4.27 -8.95
CA ASN A 346 1.57 4.97 -9.77
C ASN A 346 2.98 4.45 -9.51
N ASP A 347 3.98 5.08 -10.14
CA ASP A 347 5.38 4.75 -9.96
C ASP A 347 5.78 4.71 -8.48
N GLY A 348 6.60 3.72 -8.11
CA GLY A 348 6.99 3.41 -6.73
C GLY A 348 5.90 2.82 -5.84
N ALA A 349 4.63 2.76 -6.26
CA ALA A 349 3.56 2.12 -5.47
C ALA A 349 3.82 0.62 -5.35
N THR A 350 3.91 0.12 -4.11
CA THR A 350 4.23 -1.28 -3.83
C THR A 350 3.18 -1.89 -2.90
N LEU A 351 2.50 -2.95 -3.34
CA LEU A 351 1.56 -3.71 -2.52
C LEU A 351 2.10 -5.12 -2.30
N THR A 352 2.36 -5.49 -1.04
CA THR A 352 2.84 -6.83 -0.68
C THR A 352 1.85 -7.56 0.21
N SER A 353 1.73 -8.87 0.03
CA SER A 353 0.96 -9.72 0.95
C SER A 353 1.56 -11.11 1.11
N ALA A 354 1.74 -11.51 2.36
CA ALA A 354 2.22 -12.83 2.76
C ALA A 354 1.10 -13.79 3.20
N ASN A 355 -0.18 -13.39 3.15
CA ASN A 355 -1.32 -14.26 3.53
C ASN A 355 -1.95 -15.02 2.36
N THR A 356 -2.96 -15.83 2.67
CA THR A 356 -3.80 -16.58 1.72
C THR A 356 -4.99 -15.78 1.18
N SER A 357 -5.21 -14.53 1.63
CA SER A 357 -6.30 -13.65 1.18
C SER A 357 -5.91 -12.84 -0.06
N ASN A 358 -6.80 -11.99 -0.56
CA ASN A 358 -6.49 -11.17 -1.75
C ASN A 358 -5.63 -9.95 -1.38
N ILE A 359 -4.89 -9.36 -2.32
CA ILE A 359 -4.27 -8.05 -2.09
C ILE A 359 -5.30 -6.95 -2.34
N ILE A 360 -5.89 -6.96 -3.53
CA ILE A 360 -6.95 -6.04 -3.94
C ILE A 360 -8.25 -6.82 -4.12
N TYR A 361 -9.33 -6.32 -3.53
CA TYR A 361 -10.70 -6.77 -3.77
C TYR A 361 -11.51 -5.57 -4.28
N THR A 362 -11.96 -5.64 -5.52
CA THR A 362 -12.75 -4.58 -6.16
C THR A 362 -14.13 -5.11 -6.51
N ASN A 363 -15.16 -4.57 -5.84
CA ASN A 363 -16.57 -4.92 -6.03
C ASN A 363 -17.35 -3.80 -6.73
N SER A 364 -18.52 -4.18 -7.28
CA SER A 364 -19.63 -3.32 -7.74
C SER A 364 -19.18 -1.97 -8.33
N TYR A 365 -18.80 -1.98 -9.60
CA TYR A 365 -18.40 -0.77 -10.35
C TYR A 365 -17.12 -0.08 -9.87
N GLY A 366 -16.35 -0.68 -8.97
CA GLY A 366 -15.03 -0.17 -8.61
C GLY A 366 -14.05 -0.20 -9.80
N THR A 367 -13.11 0.75 -9.81
CA THR A 367 -12.08 0.89 -10.84
C THR A 367 -10.70 0.73 -10.22
N THR A 368 -9.83 -0.05 -10.84
CA THR A 368 -8.42 -0.19 -10.46
C THR A 368 -7.56 0.17 -11.66
N THR A 369 -6.66 1.13 -11.52
CA THR A 369 -5.67 1.52 -12.54
C THR A 369 -4.26 1.25 -12.01
N ILE A 370 -3.47 0.53 -12.78
CA ILE A 370 -2.07 0.20 -12.47
C ILE A 370 -1.19 0.84 -13.55
N ASN A 371 -0.36 1.79 -13.15
CA ASN A 371 0.55 2.48 -14.06
C ASN A 371 1.97 1.88 -14.00
N GLU A 372 2.82 2.33 -14.91
CA GLU A 372 4.23 1.95 -14.93
C GLU A 372 4.91 2.24 -13.58
N GLY A 373 5.85 1.37 -13.20
CA GLY A 373 6.56 1.44 -11.92
C GLY A 373 5.81 0.89 -10.70
N ALA A 374 4.50 0.69 -10.79
CA ALA A 374 3.73 0.06 -9.71
C ALA A 374 4.00 -1.46 -9.61
N SER A 375 3.96 -2.01 -8.39
CA SER A 375 4.19 -3.43 -8.12
C SER A 375 3.18 -4.02 -7.15
N ILE A 376 2.60 -5.17 -7.52
CA ILE A 376 1.68 -5.95 -6.71
C ILE A 376 2.27 -7.35 -6.55
N ILE A 377 2.73 -7.69 -5.35
CA ILE A 377 3.48 -8.92 -5.09
C ILE A 377 2.82 -9.73 -3.99
N LYS A 378 2.30 -10.90 -4.36
CA LYS A 378 1.87 -11.92 -3.42
C LYS A 378 2.99 -12.92 -3.18
N THR A 379 3.57 -12.86 -1.99
CA THR A 379 4.70 -13.70 -1.60
C THR A 379 4.29 -15.05 -1.02
N SER A 380 3.04 -15.18 -0.57
CA SER A 380 2.51 -16.45 -0.03
C SER A 380 2.34 -17.50 -1.12
N THR A 381 2.53 -18.77 -0.74
CA THR A 381 2.28 -19.94 -1.59
C THR A 381 0.81 -20.40 -1.56
N GLY A 382 -0.08 -19.66 -0.89
CA GLY A 382 -1.48 -20.02 -0.69
C GLY A 382 -2.43 -19.70 -1.86
N SER A 383 -3.73 -19.88 -1.62
CA SER A 383 -4.80 -19.80 -2.64
C SER A 383 -5.39 -18.41 -2.91
N GLY A 384 -4.80 -17.34 -2.39
CA GLY A 384 -5.31 -15.98 -2.61
C GLY A 384 -4.91 -15.40 -3.97
N TYR A 385 -5.67 -14.40 -4.44
CA TYR A 385 -5.39 -13.68 -5.68
C TYR A 385 -4.58 -12.40 -5.43
N CYS A 386 -3.87 -11.89 -6.43
CA CYS A 386 -3.37 -10.50 -6.32
C CYS A 386 -4.55 -9.53 -6.43
N ILE A 387 -5.37 -9.71 -7.47
CA ILE A 387 -6.56 -8.89 -7.72
C ILE A 387 -7.77 -9.80 -7.85
N TYR A 388 -8.77 -9.56 -7.01
CA TYR A 388 -10.09 -10.16 -7.13
C TYR A 388 -11.11 -9.11 -7.56
N SER A 389 -11.58 -9.21 -8.80
CA SER A 389 -12.51 -8.28 -9.44
C SER A 389 -13.89 -8.91 -9.55
N VAL A 390 -14.89 -8.27 -8.95
CA VAL A 390 -16.27 -8.77 -8.91
C VAL A 390 -17.26 -7.67 -9.35
N VAL A 391 -18.43 -8.11 -9.79
CA VAL A 391 -19.60 -7.38 -10.30
C VAL A 391 -19.26 -6.07 -11.04
N SER A 392 -19.14 -6.14 -12.37
CA SER A 392 -19.02 -4.95 -13.24
C SER A 392 -17.89 -3.97 -12.86
N SER A 393 -16.82 -4.47 -12.24
CA SER A 393 -15.62 -3.67 -11.96
C SER A 393 -14.75 -3.52 -13.21
N HIS A 394 -13.88 -2.51 -13.18
CA HIS A 394 -12.97 -2.18 -14.27
C HIS A 394 -11.52 -2.27 -13.77
N LEU A 395 -10.69 -3.01 -14.49
CA LEU A 395 -9.25 -3.07 -14.26
C LEU A 395 -8.53 -2.58 -15.51
N THR A 396 -7.67 -1.59 -15.33
CA THR A 396 -6.78 -1.07 -16.37
C THR A 396 -5.34 -1.21 -15.90
N MET A 397 -4.50 -1.85 -16.70
CA MET A 397 -3.06 -1.96 -16.47
C MET A 397 -2.33 -1.29 -17.63
N ASN A 398 -1.77 -0.11 -17.38
CA ASN A 398 -0.97 0.64 -18.34
C ASN A 398 0.51 0.22 -18.33
N GLY A 399 0.92 -0.53 -17.31
CA GLY A 399 2.28 -1.01 -17.09
C GLY A 399 2.40 -1.68 -15.71
N GLY A 400 3.61 -1.71 -15.16
CA GLY A 400 3.86 -2.22 -13.81
C GLY A 400 4.00 -3.74 -13.74
N THR A 401 4.05 -4.29 -12.52
CA THR A 401 4.25 -5.72 -12.27
C THR A 401 3.19 -6.30 -11.36
N ILE A 402 2.63 -7.46 -11.73
CA ILE A 402 1.81 -8.30 -10.87
C ILE A 402 2.51 -9.65 -10.73
N ALA A 403 2.87 -10.05 -9.51
CA ALA A 403 3.52 -11.32 -9.23
C ALA A 403 2.74 -12.13 -8.20
N ASN A 404 2.38 -13.38 -8.53
CA ASN A 404 1.75 -14.30 -7.60
C ASN A 404 2.59 -15.59 -7.45
N ASN A 405 3.21 -15.76 -6.28
CA ASN A 405 3.96 -16.96 -5.94
C ASN A 405 3.07 -18.14 -5.49
N GLY A 406 1.78 -17.87 -5.25
CA GLY A 406 0.76 -18.85 -4.88
C GLY A 406 0.30 -19.70 -6.05
N SER A 407 -0.53 -20.71 -5.74
CA SER A 407 -1.11 -21.63 -6.73
C SER A 407 -2.31 -21.07 -7.48
N SER A 408 -2.84 -19.93 -7.04
CA SER A 408 -4.02 -19.26 -7.59
C SER A 408 -3.68 -18.28 -8.73
N TYR A 409 -4.69 -17.52 -9.18
CA TYR A 409 -4.57 -16.53 -10.25
C TYR A 409 -3.89 -15.23 -9.79
N CYS A 410 -3.14 -14.57 -10.66
CA CYS A 410 -2.76 -13.17 -10.44
C CYS A 410 -4.01 -12.29 -10.47
N ILE A 411 -4.80 -12.39 -11.53
CA ILE A 411 -6.05 -11.66 -11.71
C ILE A 411 -7.19 -12.66 -11.80
N TYR A 412 -8.19 -12.53 -10.92
CA TYR A 412 -9.40 -13.34 -10.97
C TYR A 412 -10.63 -12.45 -11.10
N SER A 413 -11.40 -12.63 -12.17
CA SER A 413 -12.71 -11.99 -12.35
C SER A 413 -13.83 -13.03 -12.32
N SER A 414 -14.69 -12.95 -11.30
CA SER A 414 -15.79 -13.91 -11.10
C SER A 414 -17.08 -13.57 -11.86
N SER A 415 -17.14 -12.44 -12.56
CA SER A 415 -18.40 -11.91 -13.11
C SER A 415 -18.16 -11.06 -14.37
N SER A 416 -19.09 -10.19 -14.76
CA SER A 416 -19.04 -9.31 -15.93
C SER A 416 -18.08 -8.12 -15.75
N SER A 417 -16.85 -8.35 -15.34
CA SER A 417 -15.84 -7.29 -15.19
C SER A 417 -15.09 -7.05 -16.49
N ASN A 418 -14.59 -5.83 -16.67
CA ASN A 418 -13.82 -5.44 -17.84
C ASN A 418 -12.35 -5.29 -17.44
N ILE A 419 -11.47 -6.04 -18.11
CA ILE A 419 -10.03 -6.01 -17.88
C ILE A 419 -9.36 -5.52 -19.16
N THR A 420 -8.55 -4.46 -19.05
CA THR A 420 -7.73 -3.92 -20.14
C THR A 420 -6.28 -3.86 -19.70
N ILE A 421 -5.38 -4.46 -20.47
CA ILE A 421 -3.93 -4.46 -20.22
C ILE A 421 -3.26 -3.88 -21.46
N TYR A 422 -2.60 -2.74 -21.33
CA TYR A 422 -1.83 -2.13 -22.42
C TYR A 422 -0.40 -2.66 -22.45
N ASP A 423 0.23 -2.76 -21.28
CA ASP A 423 1.61 -3.26 -21.13
C ASP A 423 1.87 -3.72 -19.68
N GLY A 424 3.09 -4.17 -19.40
CA GLY A 424 3.62 -4.53 -18.09
C GLY A 424 3.95 -6.02 -17.96
N THR A 425 4.21 -6.47 -16.74
CA THR A 425 4.61 -7.86 -16.46
C THR A 425 3.63 -8.56 -15.54
N ILE A 426 3.17 -9.76 -15.93
CA ILE A 426 2.46 -10.68 -15.03
C ILE A 426 3.29 -11.95 -14.84
N ASN A 427 3.74 -12.18 -13.61
CA ASN A 427 4.51 -13.36 -13.22
C ASN A 427 3.67 -14.26 -12.31
N ALA A 428 3.15 -15.35 -12.86
CA ALA A 428 2.30 -16.29 -12.16
C ALA A 428 3.02 -17.61 -11.91
N ASN A 429 3.25 -17.98 -10.66
CA ASN A 429 3.67 -19.35 -10.34
C ASN A 429 2.50 -20.34 -10.50
N GLY A 430 1.33 -19.95 -9.99
CA GLY A 430 0.03 -20.57 -10.21
C GLY A 430 -0.53 -20.21 -11.59
N SER A 431 -1.72 -19.60 -11.65
CA SER A 431 -2.37 -19.21 -12.91
C SER A 431 -2.27 -17.70 -13.17
N GLY A 432 -2.39 -17.25 -14.43
CA GLY A 432 -2.27 -15.83 -14.78
C GLY A 432 -3.57 -15.04 -14.54
N ILE A 433 -4.47 -15.12 -15.51
CA ILE A 433 -5.72 -14.36 -15.58
C ILE A 433 -6.88 -15.34 -15.75
N TYR A 434 -7.85 -15.29 -14.84
CA TYR A 434 -9.16 -15.90 -15.02
C TYR A 434 -10.21 -14.84 -15.25
N LYS A 435 -11.03 -15.03 -16.29
CA LYS A 435 -12.12 -14.14 -16.63
C LYS A 435 -13.39 -14.93 -16.87
N ASN A 436 -14.38 -14.76 -15.98
CA ASN A 436 -15.65 -15.46 -16.07
C ASN A 436 -16.52 -14.92 -17.21
N ASN A 437 -16.84 -13.62 -17.22
CA ASN A 437 -17.66 -12.94 -18.23
C ASN A 437 -17.15 -11.49 -18.44
N GLY A 438 -17.77 -10.69 -19.31
CA GLY A 438 -17.35 -9.32 -19.63
C GLY A 438 -16.34 -9.27 -20.78
N THR A 439 -15.44 -8.28 -20.77
CA THR A 439 -14.40 -8.11 -21.80
C THR A 439 -13.00 -8.24 -21.22
N LEU A 440 -12.12 -9.02 -21.85
CA LEU A 440 -10.68 -9.01 -21.61
C LEU A 440 -9.98 -8.46 -22.86
N THR A 441 -9.23 -7.37 -22.73
CA THR A 441 -8.42 -6.81 -23.82
C THR A 441 -6.97 -6.69 -23.38
N ILE A 442 -6.05 -7.23 -24.17
CA ILE A 442 -4.61 -7.16 -23.93
C ILE A 442 -3.96 -6.61 -25.20
N TYR A 443 -3.22 -5.51 -25.11
CA TYR A 443 -2.52 -4.86 -26.24
C TYR A 443 -1.00 -5.09 -26.24
N GLY A 444 -0.46 -5.70 -25.19
CA GLY A 444 0.97 -5.92 -25.03
C GLY A 444 1.31 -6.53 -23.68
N GLY A 445 2.61 -6.56 -23.35
CA GLY A 445 3.13 -7.03 -22.06
C GLY A 445 3.85 -8.37 -22.11
N THR A 446 4.54 -8.65 -21.01
CA THR A 446 5.31 -9.88 -20.77
C THR A 446 4.62 -10.75 -19.72
N PHE A 447 4.39 -12.00 -20.07
CA PHE A 447 3.59 -12.92 -19.30
C PHE A 447 4.41 -14.18 -19.01
N ILE A 448 4.73 -14.41 -17.73
CA ILE A 448 5.61 -15.49 -17.27
C ILE A 448 4.81 -16.45 -16.39
N HIS A 449 4.81 -17.73 -16.74
CA HIS A 449 4.01 -18.76 -16.07
C HIS A 449 4.88 -19.93 -15.58
N GLY A 450 5.00 -20.04 -14.26
CA GLY A 450 5.87 -20.99 -13.59
C GLY A 450 5.40 -22.45 -13.68
N SER A 451 4.17 -22.78 -13.25
CA SER A 451 3.75 -24.20 -13.18
C SER A 451 2.24 -24.49 -13.08
N GLY A 452 1.33 -23.53 -13.31
CA GLY A 452 -0.11 -23.74 -13.18
C GLY A 452 -0.83 -24.38 -14.37
N SER A 453 -2.16 -24.53 -14.24
CA SER A 453 -3.00 -25.07 -15.32
C SER A 453 -3.17 -24.07 -16.45
N TYR A 454 -3.63 -22.84 -16.16
CA TYR A 454 -4.03 -21.86 -17.18
C TYR A 454 -3.25 -20.57 -17.02
N PHE A 455 -2.66 -20.04 -18.09
CA PHE A 455 -2.16 -18.67 -18.01
C PHE A 455 -3.27 -17.66 -18.27
N ILE A 456 -3.98 -17.74 -19.41
CA ILE A 456 -5.18 -16.94 -19.69
C ILE A 456 -6.36 -17.88 -19.84
N TYR A 457 -7.37 -17.71 -19.00
CA TYR A 457 -8.63 -18.46 -19.07
C TYR A 457 -9.81 -17.51 -19.27
N ASN A 458 -10.37 -17.50 -20.49
CA ASN A 458 -11.66 -16.91 -20.81
C ASN A 458 -12.77 -17.96 -20.70
N TYR A 459 -13.52 -17.93 -19.60
CA TYR A 459 -14.64 -18.87 -19.40
C TYR A 459 -15.83 -18.52 -20.30
N SER A 460 -16.26 -17.25 -20.34
CA SER A 460 -17.32 -16.74 -21.22
C SER A 460 -17.10 -15.25 -21.54
N GLY A 461 -17.92 -14.65 -22.41
CA GLY A 461 -17.76 -13.26 -22.88
C GLY A 461 -16.70 -13.12 -23.97
N THR A 462 -16.15 -11.91 -24.16
CA THR A 462 -15.16 -11.62 -25.21
C THR A 462 -13.74 -11.50 -24.64
N ALA A 463 -12.76 -12.01 -25.37
CA ALA A 463 -11.34 -11.81 -25.10
C ALA A 463 -10.60 -11.45 -26.39
N THR A 464 -9.74 -10.43 -26.33
CA THR A 464 -8.91 -10.00 -27.46
C THR A 464 -7.50 -9.76 -26.96
N ILE A 465 -6.53 -10.43 -27.55
CA ILE A 465 -5.13 -10.43 -27.12
C ILE A 465 -4.27 -10.05 -28.30
N HIS A 466 -3.40 -9.06 -28.15
CA HIS A 466 -2.53 -8.50 -29.19
C HIS A 466 -1.10 -8.35 -28.69
N ASP A 467 -0.13 -8.52 -29.59
CA ASP A 467 1.26 -8.07 -29.46
C ASP A 467 1.94 -8.47 -28.13
N CYS A 468 1.56 -9.63 -27.61
CA CYS A 468 1.95 -10.10 -26.28
C CYS A 468 3.07 -11.14 -26.35
N THR A 469 3.94 -11.17 -25.34
CA THR A 469 4.91 -12.26 -25.17
C THR A 469 4.53 -13.13 -23.98
N ILE A 470 4.20 -14.39 -24.23
CA ILE A 470 3.81 -15.37 -23.20
C ILE A 470 4.85 -16.50 -23.16
N THR A 471 5.55 -16.65 -22.02
CA THR A 471 6.45 -17.77 -21.75
C THR A 471 5.93 -18.59 -20.58
N THR A 472 5.82 -19.90 -20.74
CA THR A 472 5.05 -20.73 -19.82
C THR A 472 5.53 -22.16 -19.72
N ARG A 473 5.35 -22.76 -18.55
CA ARG A 473 5.52 -24.21 -18.32
C ARG A 473 4.21 -24.90 -17.88
N GLY A 474 3.11 -24.16 -17.93
CA GLY A 474 1.78 -24.64 -17.57
C GLY A 474 1.20 -25.67 -18.53
N THR A 475 0.13 -26.34 -18.09
CA THR A 475 -0.54 -27.40 -18.88
C THR A 475 -1.27 -26.83 -20.08
N ASP A 476 -2.01 -25.73 -19.87
CA ASP A 476 -2.83 -25.02 -20.84
C ASP A 476 -2.46 -23.52 -20.82
N VAL A 477 -2.06 -22.91 -21.93
CA VAL A 477 -1.55 -21.53 -21.87
C VAL A 477 -2.69 -20.53 -22.04
N VAL A 478 -3.37 -20.61 -23.18
CA VAL A 478 -4.50 -19.75 -23.53
C VAL A 478 -5.72 -20.63 -23.74
N TYR A 479 -6.75 -20.45 -22.91
CA TYR A 479 -7.91 -21.33 -22.83
C TYR A 479 -9.22 -20.55 -23.00
N ASN A 480 -10.02 -20.93 -23.99
CA ASN A 480 -11.35 -20.38 -24.26
C ASN A 480 -12.42 -21.47 -24.16
N TYR A 481 -13.41 -21.29 -23.27
CA TYR A 481 -14.40 -22.35 -22.96
C TYR A 481 -15.78 -22.12 -23.58
N TYR A 482 -16.49 -21.05 -23.22
CA TYR A 482 -17.80 -20.70 -23.79
C TYR A 482 -17.80 -19.33 -24.48
N GLY A 483 -16.68 -18.61 -24.42
CA GLY A 483 -16.57 -17.25 -24.92
C GLY A 483 -16.11 -17.15 -26.37
N THR A 484 -15.89 -15.91 -26.80
CA THR A 484 -15.20 -15.60 -28.05
C THR A 484 -13.80 -15.10 -27.72
N MET A 485 -12.80 -15.60 -28.42
CA MET A 485 -11.41 -15.18 -28.25
C MET A 485 -10.77 -14.86 -29.59
N THR A 486 -10.07 -13.74 -29.66
CA THR A 486 -9.20 -13.39 -30.79
C THR A 486 -7.78 -13.17 -30.29
N ILE A 487 -6.82 -13.85 -30.90
CA ILE A 487 -5.38 -13.70 -30.65
C ILE A 487 -4.79 -13.07 -31.90
N ASN A 488 -4.07 -11.96 -31.77
CA ASN A 488 -3.44 -11.27 -32.88
C ASN A 488 -1.95 -11.08 -32.59
N ASP A 489 -1.08 -11.52 -33.49
CA ASP A 489 0.36 -11.20 -33.48
C ASP A 489 1.12 -11.44 -32.16
N CYS A 490 0.65 -12.35 -31.30
CA CYS A 490 1.35 -12.73 -30.07
C CYS A 490 2.48 -13.76 -30.30
N HIS A 491 3.51 -13.71 -29.45
CA HIS A 491 4.57 -14.71 -29.33
C HIS A 491 4.32 -15.59 -28.11
N ILE A 492 3.91 -16.85 -28.32
CA ILE A 492 3.57 -17.79 -27.25
C ILE A 492 4.57 -18.95 -27.26
N THR A 493 5.37 -19.08 -26.21
CA THR A 493 6.35 -20.16 -26.04
C THR A 493 6.01 -21.02 -24.83
N ASN A 494 5.68 -22.29 -25.06
CA ASN A 494 5.46 -23.29 -24.02
C ASN A 494 6.71 -24.17 -23.85
N GLU A 495 7.43 -23.96 -22.75
CA GLU A 495 8.64 -24.69 -22.37
C GLU A 495 8.35 -26.01 -21.63
N ARG A 496 7.08 -26.40 -21.50
CA ARG A 496 6.71 -27.62 -20.79
C ARG A 496 7.39 -28.84 -21.43
N THR A 497 8.04 -29.65 -20.58
CA THR A 497 8.77 -30.85 -20.98
C THR A 497 7.91 -32.12 -20.98
N SER A 498 6.58 -32.00 -20.96
CA SER A 498 5.61 -33.08 -20.96
C SER A 498 4.39 -32.70 -21.78
N THR A 499 3.43 -33.63 -21.94
CA THR A 499 2.22 -33.36 -22.72
C THR A 499 1.35 -32.27 -22.08
N GLY A 500 0.61 -31.56 -22.94
CA GLY A 500 -0.27 -30.45 -22.59
C GLY A 500 -0.81 -29.78 -23.87
N TYR A 501 -1.38 -28.59 -23.71
CA TYR A 501 -1.93 -27.80 -24.80
C TYR A 501 -1.45 -26.34 -24.69
N THR A 502 -1.07 -25.71 -25.80
CA THR A 502 -0.68 -24.29 -25.76
C THR A 502 -1.90 -23.40 -25.92
N VAL A 503 -2.62 -23.51 -27.04
CA VAL A 503 -3.86 -22.77 -27.25
C VAL A 503 -5.05 -23.73 -27.32
N VAL A 504 -6.09 -23.48 -26.54
CA VAL A 504 -7.25 -24.36 -26.39
C VAL A 504 -8.56 -23.61 -26.67
N SER A 505 -9.37 -24.18 -27.56
CA SER A 505 -10.79 -23.84 -27.72
C SER A 505 -11.64 -25.06 -27.39
N ALA A 506 -12.54 -24.95 -26.42
CA ALA A 506 -13.32 -26.08 -25.93
C ALA A 506 -14.83 -25.76 -25.92
N SER A 507 -15.66 -26.77 -25.63
CA SER A 507 -17.12 -26.65 -25.49
C SER A 507 -17.83 -25.89 -26.62
N SER A 508 -18.21 -24.63 -26.41
CA SER A 508 -18.85 -23.78 -27.43
C SER A 508 -18.06 -22.49 -27.66
N GLY A 509 -16.80 -22.45 -27.24
CA GLY A 509 -15.94 -21.30 -27.41
C GLY A 509 -15.56 -21.10 -28.88
N ASN A 510 -15.66 -19.89 -29.39
CA ASN A 510 -15.16 -19.57 -30.73
C ASN A 510 -13.80 -18.89 -30.62
N MET A 511 -12.81 -19.36 -31.39
CA MET A 511 -11.47 -18.80 -31.37
C MET A 511 -10.98 -18.43 -32.77
N THR A 512 -10.34 -17.27 -32.88
CA THR A 512 -9.62 -16.82 -34.07
C THR A 512 -8.19 -16.46 -33.71
N ILE A 513 -7.21 -16.96 -34.47
CA ILE A 513 -5.78 -16.64 -34.32
C ILE A 513 -5.33 -15.96 -35.61
N ASN A 514 -4.92 -14.70 -35.53
CA ASN A 514 -4.47 -13.86 -36.64
C ASN A 514 -2.98 -13.48 -36.46
N GLY A 515 -2.07 -14.18 -37.12
CA GLY A 515 -0.64 -13.90 -37.03
C GLY A 515 -0.01 -14.45 -35.76
N GLY A 516 1.23 -14.00 -35.52
CA GLY A 516 2.03 -14.40 -34.37
C GLY A 516 2.64 -15.80 -34.50
N THR A 517 3.38 -16.19 -33.45
CA THR A 517 4.11 -17.46 -33.40
C THR A 517 3.71 -18.24 -32.15
N ILE A 518 3.41 -19.53 -32.30
CA ILE A 518 3.12 -20.47 -31.23
C ILE A 518 4.20 -21.55 -31.25
N ASN A 519 5.17 -21.45 -30.34
CA ASN A 519 6.16 -22.49 -30.10
C ASN A 519 5.69 -23.37 -28.93
N ALA A 520 5.07 -24.49 -29.25
CA ALA A 520 4.39 -25.36 -28.28
C ALA A 520 5.33 -26.34 -27.56
N GLY A 521 6.59 -26.45 -27.98
CA GLY A 521 7.50 -27.48 -27.46
C GLY A 521 6.88 -28.88 -27.59
N LEU A 522 6.85 -29.63 -26.48
CA LEU A 522 6.25 -30.98 -26.42
C LEU A 522 4.72 -30.99 -26.24
N THR A 523 4.08 -29.82 -26.20
CA THR A 523 2.61 -29.70 -26.10
C THR A 523 1.96 -29.57 -27.47
N THR A 524 0.66 -29.83 -27.55
CA THR A 524 -0.11 -29.55 -28.77
C THR A 524 -0.18 -28.04 -28.96
N GLY A 525 0.16 -27.50 -30.13
CA GLY A 525 0.14 -26.05 -30.37
C GLY A 525 -1.27 -25.48 -30.29
N VAL A 526 -2.18 -26.05 -31.06
CA VAL A 526 -3.60 -25.68 -31.06
C VAL A 526 -4.46 -26.91 -30.82
N TYR A 527 -5.35 -26.86 -29.82
CA TYR A 527 -6.25 -27.94 -29.45
C TYR A 527 -7.70 -27.45 -29.46
N ASN A 528 -8.50 -27.95 -30.40
CA ASN A 528 -9.89 -27.57 -30.56
C ASN A 528 -10.84 -28.75 -30.27
N THR A 529 -11.63 -28.62 -29.22
CA THR A 529 -12.79 -29.48 -28.92
C THR A 529 -14.10 -28.68 -28.89
N SER A 530 -14.08 -27.44 -29.35
CA SER A 530 -15.26 -26.59 -29.43
C SER A 530 -16.11 -26.92 -30.65
N SER A 531 -17.42 -27.05 -30.45
CA SER A 531 -18.40 -27.16 -31.53
C SER A 531 -18.49 -25.92 -32.41
N SER A 532 -18.05 -24.75 -31.92
CA SER A 532 -18.03 -23.50 -32.70
C SER A 532 -16.83 -23.39 -33.64
N GLY A 533 -15.85 -24.29 -33.50
CA GLY A 533 -14.65 -24.34 -34.33
C GLY A 533 -13.57 -23.34 -33.95
N ILE A 534 -12.50 -23.37 -34.74
CA ILE A 534 -11.35 -22.46 -34.63
C ILE A 534 -10.93 -21.96 -36.02
N THR A 535 -10.55 -20.68 -36.10
CA THR A 535 -10.01 -20.07 -37.32
C THR A 535 -8.54 -19.71 -37.11
N LEU A 536 -7.67 -20.20 -37.99
CA LEU A 536 -6.25 -19.85 -38.04
C LEU A 536 -5.97 -19.01 -39.27
N ASN A 537 -5.29 -17.89 -39.09
CA ASN A 537 -4.96 -16.95 -40.14
C ASN A 537 -3.56 -16.41 -39.91
N LYS A 538 -2.64 -16.56 -40.87
CA LYS A 538 -1.23 -16.11 -40.78
C LYS A 538 -0.42 -16.60 -39.56
N ALA A 539 -0.94 -17.56 -38.79
CA ALA A 539 -0.27 -18.06 -37.60
C ALA A 539 0.90 -18.99 -37.97
N ASP A 540 2.02 -18.86 -37.26
CA ASP A 540 3.16 -19.78 -37.33
C ASP A 540 3.18 -20.68 -36.08
N ILE A 541 2.95 -21.98 -36.27
CA ILE A 541 2.74 -22.93 -35.17
C ILE A 541 3.78 -24.04 -35.28
N THR A 542 4.58 -24.22 -34.23
CA THR A 542 5.57 -25.30 -34.12
C THR A 542 5.27 -26.16 -32.91
N SER A 543 5.30 -27.48 -33.07
CA SER A 543 5.20 -28.44 -31.98
C SER A 543 6.00 -29.71 -32.31
N SER A 544 6.58 -30.32 -31.29
CA SER A 544 7.18 -31.66 -31.36
C SER A 544 6.31 -32.74 -30.71
N ASN A 545 5.04 -32.43 -30.39
CA ASN A 545 4.07 -33.40 -29.87
C ASN A 545 3.60 -34.35 -30.98
N THR A 546 4.01 -35.61 -30.90
CA THR A 546 3.62 -36.64 -31.87
C THR A 546 2.31 -37.36 -31.52
N THR A 547 1.80 -37.21 -30.29
CA THR A 547 0.61 -37.92 -29.81
C THR A 547 -0.67 -37.26 -30.33
N ASN A 548 -0.80 -35.95 -30.13
CA ASN A 548 -1.96 -35.16 -30.58
C ASN A 548 -1.65 -34.29 -31.80
N GLY A 549 -0.39 -34.26 -32.25
CA GLY A 549 0.09 -33.43 -33.34
C GLY A 549 0.36 -31.97 -32.95
N THR A 550 0.65 -31.15 -33.97
CA THR A 550 0.84 -29.71 -33.83
C THR A 550 -0.50 -28.99 -33.68
N VAL A 551 -1.50 -29.44 -34.44
CA VAL A 551 -2.88 -28.95 -34.37
C VAL A 551 -3.82 -30.14 -34.21
N TYR A 552 -4.71 -30.10 -33.23
CA TYR A 552 -5.77 -31.08 -33.02
C TYR A 552 -7.13 -30.40 -33.14
N SER A 553 -8.08 -31.03 -33.84
CA SER A 553 -9.46 -30.56 -33.89
C SER A 553 -10.47 -31.71 -33.90
N SER A 554 -11.43 -31.68 -32.99
CA SER A 554 -12.61 -32.56 -33.01
C SER A 554 -13.79 -31.99 -33.79
N TYR A 555 -13.71 -30.71 -34.19
CA TYR A 555 -14.76 -29.98 -34.90
C TYR A 555 -14.16 -29.13 -36.03
N THR A 556 -14.91 -28.14 -36.52
CA THR A 556 -14.51 -27.26 -37.63
C THR A 556 -13.16 -26.56 -37.36
N LEU A 557 -12.21 -26.79 -38.27
CA LEU A 557 -10.95 -26.04 -38.36
C LEU A 557 -10.99 -25.25 -39.66
N ARG A 558 -10.88 -23.92 -39.56
CA ARG A 558 -10.83 -23.01 -40.69
C ARG A 558 -9.43 -22.43 -40.83
N LEU A 559 -8.86 -22.55 -42.03
CA LEU A 559 -7.57 -21.96 -42.37
C LEU A 559 -7.85 -20.81 -43.35
N ASP A 560 -7.80 -19.59 -42.82
CA ASP A 560 -8.08 -18.37 -43.57
C ASP A 560 -6.79 -17.60 -43.85
N GLY A 561 -6.56 -17.21 -45.11
CA GLY A 561 -5.44 -16.32 -45.46
C GLY A 561 -4.16 -17.01 -45.90
N GLU A 562 -3.26 -16.20 -46.47
CA GLU A 562 -2.21 -16.65 -47.39
C GLU A 562 -1.00 -17.37 -46.75
N ASN A 563 -0.87 -17.43 -45.41
CA ASN A 563 0.39 -17.88 -44.76
C ASN A 563 0.20 -18.50 -43.36
N VAL A 564 -0.68 -19.49 -43.17
CA VAL A 564 -0.63 -20.32 -41.94
C VAL A 564 0.53 -21.30 -42.08
N ASN A 565 1.50 -21.30 -41.16
CA ASN A 565 2.63 -22.23 -41.16
C ASN A 565 2.48 -23.23 -40.01
N ILE A 566 2.58 -24.53 -40.28
CA ILE A 566 2.44 -25.58 -39.26
C ILE A 566 3.66 -26.50 -39.33
N HIS A 567 4.63 -26.27 -38.45
CA HIS A 567 5.88 -27.02 -38.37
C HIS A 567 5.71 -28.26 -37.47
N GLY A 568 6.37 -29.36 -37.86
CA GLY A 568 6.14 -30.69 -37.28
C GLY A 568 5.00 -31.46 -37.96
N GLY A 569 4.16 -30.75 -38.72
CA GLY A 569 3.37 -31.28 -39.83
C GLY A 569 2.14 -32.11 -39.49
N ILE A 570 1.84 -32.46 -38.24
CA ILE A 570 0.69 -33.33 -37.92
C ILE A 570 -0.53 -32.49 -37.54
N ILE A 571 -1.57 -32.55 -38.37
CA ILE A 571 -2.93 -32.11 -38.01
C ILE A 571 -3.76 -33.36 -37.69
N TYR A 572 -4.27 -33.44 -36.46
CA TYR A 572 -5.03 -34.59 -35.97
C TYR A 572 -6.52 -34.28 -35.87
N PHE A 573 -7.35 -35.17 -36.42
CA PHE A 573 -8.80 -35.10 -36.30
C PHE A 573 -9.34 -36.32 -35.56
N ASN A 574 -10.14 -36.09 -34.51
CA ASN A 574 -10.78 -37.14 -33.73
C ASN A 574 -12.27 -36.83 -33.59
N THR A 575 -13.10 -37.63 -34.23
CA THR A 575 -14.53 -37.37 -34.32
C THR A 575 -15.30 -38.30 -33.39
N THR A 576 -16.06 -37.72 -32.47
CA THR A 576 -17.07 -38.46 -31.70
C THR A 576 -18.50 -38.08 -32.10
N ALA A 577 -18.71 -37.04 -32.91
CA ALA A 577 -20.03 -36.58 -33.34
C ALA A 577 -20.31 -36.89 -34.82
N LEU A 578 -21.57 -37.26 -35.11
CA LEU A 578 -22.10 -37.84 -36.36
C LEU A 578 -22.23 -36.85 -37.56
N GLU A 579 -21.63 -35.66 -37.49
CA GLU A 579 -21.80 -34.60 -38.51
C GLU A 579 -20.61 -34.55 -39.50
N SER A 580 -20.86 -34.10 -40.74
CA SER A 580 -19.82 -33.93 -41.77
C SER A 580 -18.89 -32.76 -41.42
N TYR A 581 -17.56 -32.99 -41.40
CA TYR A 581 -16.57 -31.96 -41.06
C TYR A 581 -15.92 -31.36 -42.30
N TYR A 582 -15.62 -30.07 -42.21
CA TYR A 582 -15.01 -29.28 -43.27
C TYR A 582 -13.66 -28.74 -42.81
N ILE A 583 -12.60 -29.06 -43.56
CA ILE A 583 -11.42 -28.21 -43.60
C ILE A 583 -11.71 -27.17 -44.68
N MET A 584 -11.99 -25.95 -44.27
CA MET A 584 -12.16 -24.85 -45.21
C MET A 584 -10.81 -24.15 -45.39
N ILE A 585 -10.27 -24.24 -46.60
CA ILE A 585 -9.07 -23.53 -47.02
C ILE A 585 -9.53 -22.46 -48.00
N THR A 586 -9.56 -21.22 -47.54
CA THR A 586 -10.24 -20.14 -48.28
C THR A 586 -9.29 -19.34 -49.20
N SER A 587 -7.97 -19.50 -49.07
CA SER A 587 -6.97 -18.97 -50.02
C SER A 587 -5.55 -19.54 -49.77
N PRO A 588 -4.92 -20.31 -50.67
CA PRO A 588 -3.59 -20.88 -50.45
C PRO A 588 -2.53 -20.29 -51.39
N THR A 589 -1.58 -19.57 -50.82
CA THR A 589 -0.17 -19.70 -51.23
C THR A 589 0.48 -20.69 -50.27
N VAL A 590 0.11 -21.98 -50.40
CA VAL A 590 0.69 -23.03 -49.56
C VAL A 590 2.13 -23.28 -50.03
N THR A 591 3.11 -22.77 -49.29
CA THR A 591 4.54 -22.99 -49.58
C THR A 591 5.08 -24.25 -48.91
N GLN A 592 4.46 -24.70 -47.81
CA GLN A 592 4.90 -25.84 -47.00
C GLN A 592 4.10 -27.12 -47.26
N ASP A 593 4.73 -28.27 -47.02
CA ASP A 593 4.09 -29.57 -47.09
C ASP A 593 3.44 -29.89 -45.73
N TYR A 594 2.17 -30.30 -45.72
CA TYR A 594 1.40 -30.68 -44.54
C TYR A 594 1.16 -32.19 -44.49
N THR A 595 1.20 -32.78 -43.30
CA THR A 595 0.77 -34.17 -43.09
C THR A 595 -0.57 -34.22 -42.38
N LEU A 596 -1.61 -34.65 -43.09
CA LEU A 596 -2.93 -34.85 -42.50
C LEU A 596 -3.04 -36.25 -41.90
N ARG A 597 -3.35 -36.36 -40.60
CA ARG A 597 -3.63 -37.62 -39.91
C ARG A 597 -5.06 -37.63 -39.39
N ILE A 598 -5.90 -38.49 -39.95
CA ILE A 598 -7.27 -38.72 -39.46
C ILE A 598 -7.22 -39.90 -38.49
N ALA A 599 -7.79 -39.75 -37.30
CA ALA A 599 -7.78 -40.79 -36.30
C ALA A 599 -9.17 -41.23 -35.85
N ASN A 600 -9.26 -42.54 -35.59
CA ASN A 600 -10.42 -43.32 -35.13
C ASN A 600 -11.51 -43.60 -36.18
N ASN A 601 -12.30 -44.65 -35.86
CA ASN A 601 -13.36 -45.34 -36.62
C ASN A 601 -14.56 -44.46 -37.03
N ALA A 602 -14.30 -43.28 -37.57
CA ALA A 602 -15.34 -42.41 -38.11
C ALA A 602 -15.73 -42.94 -39.50
N PRO A 603 -16.98 -43.36 -39.75
CA PRO A 603 -17.41 -43.81 -41.08
C PRO A 603 -17.56 -42.65 -42.09
N TYR A 604 -16.94 -41.48 -41.85
CA TYR A 604 -17.25 -40.23 -42.55
C TYR A 604 -16.02 -39.59 -43.22
N THR A 605 -16.30 -39.00 -44.37
CA THR A 605 -15.37 -38.28 -45.25
C THR A 605 -14.93 -36.96 -44.62
N ALA A 606 -13.63 -36.72 -44.52
CA ALA A 606 -13.11 -35.37 -44.33
C ALA A 606 -13.28 -34.61 -45.66
N LEU A 607 -14.09 -33.55 -45.67
CA LEU A 607 -14.25 -32.71 -46.86
C LEU A 607 -13.29 -31.53 -46.78
N VAL A 608 -12.30 -31.50 -47.66
CA VAL A 608 -11.55 -30.27 -47.89
C VAL A 608 -12.37 -29.45 -48.89
N ARG A 609 -12.89 -28.30 -48.45
CA ARG A 609 -13.60 -27.37 -49.33
C ARG A 609 -12.69 -26.21 -49.69
N SER A 610 -12.38 -26.11 -50.97
CA SER A 610 -11.62 -25.01 -51.56
C SER A 610 -12.59 -23.92 -52.06
N THR A 611 -12.20 -22.65 -51.95
CA THR A 611 -12.88 -21.56 -52.68
C THR A 611 -12.59 -21.67 -54.19
N PRO A 612 -13.42 -21.08 -55.08
CA PRO A 612 -13.49 -21.45 -56.50
C PRO A 612 -12.25 -21.27 -57.39
N SER A 613 -11.13 -20.79 -56.85
CA SER A 613 -9.95 -20.35 -57.60
C SER A 613 -8.66 -21.14 -57.30
N ILE A 614 -8.74 -22.31 -56.66
CA ILE A 614 -7.55 -23.06 -56.22
C ILE A 614 -7.03 -24.00 -57.32
N ASP A 615 -5.71 -23.97 -57.57
CA ASP A 615 -4.98 -24.95 -58.39
C ASP A 615 -4.81 -26.25 -57.60
N LEU A 616 -5.49 -27.31 -58.06
CA LEU A 616 -5.47 -28.63 -57.42
C LEU A 616 -4.12 -29.33 -57.52
N GLY A 617 -3.29 -29.03 -58.54
CA GLY A 617 -1.98 -29.68 -58.69
C GLY A 617 -0.98 -29.24 -57.62
N LEU A 618 -1.02 -27.96 -57.24
CA LEU A 618 -0.28 -27.44 -56.09
C LEU A 618 -0.79 -28.06 -54.79
N TYR A 619 -2.10 -28.21 -54.64
CA TYR A 619 -2.71 -28.80 -53.45
C TYR A 619 -2.26 -30.26 -53.21
N GLU A 620 -2.36 -31.12 -54.23
CA GLU A 620 -1.97 -32.54 -54.12
C GLU A 620 -0.48 -32.72 -53.77
N SER A 621 0.39 -31.82 -54.25
CA SER A 621 1.84 -31.87 -53.94
C SER A 621 2.18 -31.47 -52.51
N LYS A 622 1.29 -30.73 -51.84
CA LYS A 622 1.54 -30.09 -50.55
C LYS A 622 0.84 -30.75 -49.37
N PHE A 623 -0.01 -31.75 -49.59
CA PHE A 623 -0.67 -32.48 -48.51
C PHE A 623 -0.36 -33.97 -48.63
N THR A 624 0.43 -34.51 -47.70
CA THR A 624 0.62 -35.94 -47.54
C THR A 624 -0.43 -36.49 -46.57
N LEU A 625 -1.27 -37.41 -47.03
CA LEU A 625 -2.20 -38.12 -46.16
C LEU A 625 -1.54 -39.39 -45.65
N GLU A 626 -1.58 -39.61 -44.33
CA GLU A 626 -1.25 -40.92 -43.76
C GLU A 626 -2.55 -41.66 -43.44
N PRO A 627 -3.06 -42.53 -44.34
CA PRO A 627 -4.25 -43.29 -44.09
C PRO A 627 -4.00 -44.32 -42.98
N LYS A 628 -4.91 -44.38 -42.02
CA LYS A 628 -5.07 -45.52 -41.12
C LYS A 628 -6.28 -46.29 -41.62
N ASP A 629 -6.21 -47.57 -41.98
CA ASP A 629 -7.39 -48.42 -42.26
C ASP A 629 -8.38 -47.99 -43.39
N GLY A 630 -7.90 -47.59 -44.57
CA GLY A 630 -8.73 -47.62 -45.80
C GLY A 630 -9.76 -46.50 -46.02
N TYR A 631 -9.62 -45.34 -45.35
CA TYR A 631 -10.56 -44.22 -45.52
C TYR A 631 -10.41 -43.45 -46.83
N LEU A 632 -11.52 -42.85 -47.27
CA LEU A 632 -11.62 -41.98 -48.44
C LEU A 632 -11.57 -40.49 -48.03
N LEU A 633 -10.57 -39.75 -48.52
CA LEU A 633 -10.56 -38.28 -48.48
C LEU A 633 -11.35 -37.75 -49.66
N ALA A 634 -12.35 -36.88 -49.48
CA ALA A 634 -12.95 -36.18 -50.60
C ALA A 634 -12.49 -34.71 -50.67
N ALA A 635 -11.72 -34.33 -51.68
CA ALA A 635 -11.48 -32.92 -51.96
C ALA A 635 -12.63 -32.39 -52.84
N TYR A 636 -13.33 -31.35 -52.38
CA TYR A 636 -14.41 -30.71 -53.12
C TYR A 636 -13.89 -29.43 -53.77
N ALA A 637 -13.71 -29.46 -55.10
CA ALA A 637 -13.35 -28.29 -55.87
C ALA A 637 -14.59 -27.75 -56.60
N ASN A 638 -14.96 -26.51 -56.31
CA ASN A 638 -16.07 -25.82 -56.97
C ASN A 638 -15.51 -24.92 -58.08
N LYS A 639 -15.32 -25.46 -59.29
CA LYS A 639 -14.72 -24.72 -60.41
C LYS A 639 -15.82 -24.01 -61.21
N GLY A 640 -16.55 -23.10 -60.57
CA GLY A 640 -17.66 -22.36 -61.18
C GLY A 640 -18.95 -23.17 -61.36
N ALA A 641 -20.01 -22.51 -61.83
CA ALA A 641 -21.35 -23.10 -61.99
C ALA A 641 -21.36 -24.20 -63.08
N GLY A 642 -20.93 -25.41 -62.71
CA GLY A 642 -20.88 -26.56 -63.61
C GLY A 642 -19.92 -27.65 -63.14
N ASP A 643 -18.75 -27.31 -62.59
CA ASP A 643 -17.73 -28.31 -62.26
C ASP A 643 -17.61 -28.52 -60.75
N ARG A 644 -18.24 -29.60 -60.26
CA ARG A 644 -18.09 -30.10 -58.89
C ARG A 644 -17.20 -31.35 -58.92
N ASN A 645 -15.92 -31.20 -58.62
CA ASN A 645 -15.04 -32.37 -58.48
C ASN A 645 -15.04 -32.82 -57.02
N LEU A 646 -15.37 -34.09 -56.76
CA LEU A 646 -15.27 -34.76 -55.46
C LEU A 646 -14.12 -35.79 -55.54
N VAL A 647 -12.88 -35.37 -55.33
CA VAL A 647 -11.73 -36.29 -55.47
C VAL A 647 -11.65 -37.19 -54.24
N LEU A 648 -12.06 -38.45 -54.38
CA LEU A 648 -12.12 -39.46 -53.33
C LEU A 648 -10.84 -40.32 -53.29
N TYR A 649 -9.96 -40.12 -52.30
CA TYR A 649 -8.68 -40.82 -52.17
C TYR A 649 -8.84 -42.11 -51.35
N ASN A 650 -9.10 -43.24 -52.01
CA ASN A 650 -8.87 -44.59 -51.47
C ASN A 650 -7.40 -44.99 -51.73
N PRO A 651 -6.75 -45.88 -50.96
CA PRO A 651 -5.47 -46.50 -51.34
C PRO A 651 -5.40 -47.07 -52.77
N ASN A 652 -6.54 -47.28 -53.45
CA ASN A 652 -6.63 -47.69 -54.86
C ASN A 652 -6.87 -46.54 -55.87
N GLY A 653 -6.97 -45.27 -55.44
CA GLY A 653 -6.97 -44.09 -56.31
C GLY A 653 -8.17 -43.92 -57.26
N VAL A 654 -9.40 -43.81 -56.72
CA VAL A 654 -10.64 -43.67 -57.53
C VAL A 654 -11.17 -42.23 -57.53
N TYR A 655 -10.93 -41.49 -58.61
CA TYR A 655 -11.48 -40.15 -58.84
C TYR A 655 -13.00 -40.23 -59.08
N VAL A 656 -13.79 -39.41 -58.38
CA VAL A 656 -15.25 -39.33 -58.50
C VAL A 656 -15.68 -37.91 -58.87
N ASN A 657 -16.67 -37.80 -59.76
CA ASN A 657 -17.28 -36.53 -60.11
C ASN A 657 -18.78 -36.78 -60.34
N ASP A 658 -19.63 -36.27 -59.46
CA ASP A 658 -21.07 -36.49 -59.50
C ASP A 658 -21.76 -35.82 -60.71
N TYR A 659 -21.07 -34.88 -61.34
CA TYR A 659 -21.56 -34.09 -62.47
C TYR A 659 -21.07 -34.60 -63.83
N THR A 660 -19.76 -34.69 -64.04
CA THR A 660 -19.12 -35.13 -65.29
C THR A 660 -18.61 -36.57 -65.25
N GLY A 661 -18.63 -37.22 -64.08
CA GLY A 661 -18.19 -38.60 -63.95
C GLY A 661 -19.10 -39.56 -64.70
N ASN A 662 -18.55 -40.72 -65.02
CA ASN A 662 -19.26 -41.81 -65.67
C ASN A 662 -18.88 -43.12 -64.99
N ASP A 663 -19.85 -43.88 -64.51
CA ASP A 663 -19.62 -45.15 -63.77
C ASP A 663 -18.98 -46.24 -64.62
N THR A 664 -18.87 -46.05 -65.94
CA THR A 664 -18.05 -46.92 -66.79
C THR A 664 -16.56 -46.60 -66.73
N ASN A 665 -16.16 -45.47 -66.15
CA ASN A 665 -14.76 -45.12 -65.97
C ASN A 665 -14.15 -45.98 -64.86
N THR A 666 -12.84 -46.21 -64.90
CA THR A 666 -12.15 -46.93 -63.83
C THR A 666 -11.92 -46.06 -62.60
N GLY A 667 -12.14 -44.75 -62.72
CA GLY A 667 -11.75 -43.78 -61.70
C GLY A 667 -10.25 -43.67 -61.52
N ALA A 668 -9.40 -44.26 -62.37
CA ALA A 668 -7.95 -44.28 -62.17
C ALA A 668 -7.25 -42.94 -62.44
N SER A 669 -7.96 -41.94 -63.00
CA SER A 669 -7.40 -40.60 -63.24
C SER A 669 -8.48 -39.49 -63.16
N PRO A 670 -8.09 -38.22 -62.94
CA PRO A 670 -9.03 -37.09 -62.95
C PRO A 670 -9.74 -36.89 -64.30
N ALA A 671 -9.15 -37.38 -65.40
CA ALA A 671 -9.73 -37.31 -66.74
C ALA A 671 -10.80 -38.39 -67.00
N SER A 672 -10.92 -39.38 -66.12
CA SER A 672 -11.94 -40.42 -66.18
C SER A 672 -12.50 -40.73 -64.79
N PRO A 673 -13.19 -39.76 -64.16
CA PRO A 673 -13.78 -39.98 -62.84
C PRO A 673 -15.04 -40.84 -62.94
N VAL A 674 -15.30 -41.70 -61.95
CA VAL A 674 -16.60 -42.38 -61.82
C VAL A 674 -17.68 -41.40 -61.37
N LYS A 675 -18.95 -41.67 -61.67
CA LYS A 675 -20.06 -40.77 -61.29
C LYS A 675 -20.52 -41.02 -59.85
N THR A 676 -20.50 -42.28 -59.45
CA THR A 676 -20.97 -42.80 -58.18
C THR A 676 -19.94 -43.77 -57.60
N LEU A 677 -19.85 -43.81 -56.27
CA LEU A 677 -19.03 -44.77 -55.55
C LEU A 677 -19.90 -46.02 -55.30
N ALA A 678 -19.97 -46.91 -56.29
CA ALA A 678 -20.70 -48.18 -56.19
C ALA A 678 -19.76 -49.35 -55.87
#